data_AF-A0A3B0CMR4-F1
#
_entry.id   AF-A0A3B0CMR4-F1
#
_cell.length_a   1.000
_cell.length_b   1.000
_cell.length_c   1.000
_cell.angle_alpha   90.00
_cell.angle_beta   90.00
_cell.angle_gamma   90.00
#
_symmetry.space_group_name_H-M   'P 1'
#
loop_
_entity.id
_entity.type
_entity.pdbx_description
1 polymer ?
#
loop_
_entity_poly.entity_id
_entity_poly.type
_entity_poly.pdbx_seq_one_letter_code
_entity_poly.pdbx_strand_id
1 'polypeptide(L)'
;MNDERRMDRRKLLAAIGTAGSGAFLYQALQGGGGIGVVQAVYGGESGECPGGTSVAASIADLRTADRTKVTGAFVAGYYTPGDGGGGMYALDAGDTTTPDNGGTVIVAADGGRWKLSAAGLVSVKQFGAIGDGISDDTARIQTAVYASSGKRLFFPKGDYVVSALAISVSLELCGEGPESVIRQKELSNRNLIQIAGSGTEVSLFDMTIDQNSGNQTYGLGKFAINCTAVGNGTSHPAILHVERVHLTNTCEGAIRFLGDRTETNREMLRVIRCRFTNGSESRSSPAYNTFTIYIADAATAAIDGCHFEHVPSESGEGIPAISIAGTNVSSPEYSKLSITNNYISGYGRFTNGSGIGAIDMYIWSRNVVVSGNRLENSHVVPIRGKVNADNVIVSGNVIQGVTQHLPASGSGISLVPATVGPAAGRYVITGNIVKDSGFRGIEITGTADQKPSFVEVSDNMIDTAAEIGVYVGSVKHFAIVNNMISGTGGSGISYALCEGNGKIAGNLIRNTGSTGIGYVGVQKSLCVSIEDNMLDTPASQGIAAENIGELLLHGNIVKNVASVGGTQRAFRIGGTSGIDLASIRNNVVSGPVASGAITYTGVGVTTLQEAGNSWNGSVKFGTAAPTSGTYDRGDLLYHAAPAPGGCIGWVCTAAGTPGTWKAFGAIEA
;
A
#
# COMPACT_ATOMS: atom_id res chain seq x y z
N MET A 1 17.46 9.60 50.73
CA MET A 1 18.04 10.03 49.45
C MET A 1 18.74 8.82 48.84
N ASN A 2 17.97 7.98 48.13
CA ASN A 2 18.44 6.78 47.41
C ASN A 2 17.24 6.30 46.58
N ASP A 3 17.10 6.73 45.31
CA ASP A 3 16.39 5.93 44.29
C ASP A 3 16.51 6.47 42.83
N GLU A 4 17.72 6.69 42.29
CA GLU A 4 17.87 7.12 40.87
C GLU A 4 18.96 6.39 40.06
N ARG A 5 19.17 5.08 40.27
CA ARG A 5 20.04 4.27 39.38
C ARG A 5 19.42 2.97 38.88
N ARG A 6 18.15 3.02 38.48
CA ARG A 6 17.60 2.01 37.57
C ARG A 6 16.99 2.71 36.37
N MET A 7 17.68 2.65 35.24
CA MET A 7 17.03 2.88 33.95
C MET A 7 15.85 1.92 33.83
N ASP A 8 14.65 2.47 33.69
CA ASP A 8 13.44 1.71 33.43
C ASP A 8 13.59 0.96 32.09
N ARG A 9 13.15 -0.31 32.05
CA ARG A 9 13.17 -1.15 30.84
C ARG A 9 12.52 -0.45 29.66
N ARG A 10 11.52 0.41 29.88
CA ARG A 10 10.90 1.24 28.82
C ARG A 10 11.83 2.32 28.25
N LYS A 11 12.70 2.92 29.05
CA LYS A 11 13.72 3.88 28.59
C LYS A 11 14.89 3.17 27.90
N LEU A 12 15.25 1.96 28.33
CA LEU A 12 16.22 1.11 27.64
C LEU A 12 15.69 0.65 26.27
N LEU A 13 14.43 0.22 26.19
CA LEU A 13 13.78 -0.15 24.93
C LEU A 13 13.57 1.07 24.00
N ALA A 14 13.28 2.26 24.55
CA ALA A 14 13.21 3.49 23.77
C ALA A 14 14.58 3.94 23.23
N ALA A 15 15.66 3.77 24.01
CA ALA A 15 17.03 4.08 23.59
C ALA A 15 17.57 3.09 22.53
N ILE A 16 17.22 1.79 22.64
CA ILE A 16 17.47 0.77 21.61
C ILE A 16 16.65 1.04 20.34
N GLY A 17 15.49 1.69 20.47
CA GLY A 17 14.63 2.06 19.33
C GLY A 17 15.09 3.28 18.54
N THR A 18 15.96 4.13 19.10
CA THR A 18 16.42 5.39 18.49
C THR A 18 17.93 5.44 18.20
N ALA A 19 18.75 4.62 18.85
CA ALA A 19 20.16 4.43 18.52
C ALA A 19 20.36 2.99 18.03
N GLY A 20 20.73 2.83 16.75
CA GLY A 20 20.83 1.53 16.08
C GLY A 20 21.61 0.51 16.93
N SER A 21 21.05 -0.70 17.03
CA SER A 21 21.62 -1.82 17.79
C SER A 21 23.09 -2.11 17.45
N GLY A 22 23.55 -1.72 16.25
CA GLY A 22 24.92 -1.92 15.77
C GLY A 22 26.01 -1.19 16.58
N ALA A 23 25.77 0.03 17.06
CA ALA A 23 26.78 0.79 17.80
C ALA A 23 27.07 0.19 19.20
N PHE A 24 26.02 -0.28 19.89
CA PHE A 24 26.17 -1.04 21.13
C PHE A 24 26.81 -2.41 20.88
N LEU A 25 26.54 -3.03 19.73
CA LEU A 25 27.14 -4.30 19.32
C LEU A 25 28.64 -4.18 19.04
N TYR A 26 29.07 -3.10 18.37
CA TYR A 26 30.48 -2.80 18.13
C TYR A 26 31.25 -2.68 19.45
N GLN A 27 30.68 -1.97 20.43
CA GLN A 27 31.28 -1.88 21.78
C GLN A 27 31.31 -3.23 22.52
N ALA A 28 30.33 -4.11 22.30
CA ALA A 28 30.33 -5.47 22.84
C ALA A 28 31.37 -6.39 22.19
N LEU A 29 31.60 -6.26 20.86
CA LEU A 29 32.63 -6.98 20.12
C LEU A 29 34.05 -6.63 20.57
N GLN A 30 34.27 -5.37 20.94
CA GLN A 30 35.57 -4.91 21.44
C GLN A 30 35.81 -5.26 22.92
N GLY A 31 34.79 -5.82 23.62
CA GLY A 31 34.82 -5.99 25.07
C GLY A 31 34.72 -4.65 25.80
N GLY A 32 33.89 -4.56 26.82
CA GLY A 32 33.88 -3.39 27.71
C GLY A 32 35.23 -3.23 28.40
N GLY A 33 36.09 -2.38 27.84
CA GLY A 33 37.45 -2.11 28.31
C GLY A 33 38.28 -1.60 27.15
N GLY A 34 38.45 -0.28 27.05
CA GLY A 34 38.89 0.37 25.84
C GLY A 34 40.24 -0.08 25.29
N ILE A 35 40.42 0.28 24.02
CA ILE A 35 41.64 0.33 23.19
C ILE A 35 42.91 0.73 24.00
N GLY A 36 42.75 1.45 25.12
CA GLY A 36 43.84 1.84 26.00
C GLY A 36 44.51 0.75 26.83
N VAL A 37 43.91 -0.41 27.12
CA VAL A 37 44.55 -1.41 28.02
C VAL A 37 45.63 -2.23 27.30
N VAL A 38 45.38 -2.65 26.06
CA VAL A 38 46.36 -3.49 25.31
C VAL A 38 47.57 -2.66 24.88
N GLN A 39 47.34 -1.42 24.44
CA GLN A 39 48.41 -0.51 24.01
C GLN A 39 49.22 0.04 25.21
N ALA A 40 48.61 0.18 26.40
CA ALA A 40 49.30 0.62 27.62
C ALA A 40 49.98 -0.51 28.39
N VAL A 41 49.65 -1.78 28.15
CA VAL A 41 50.24 -2.94 28.86
C VAL A 41 51.22 -3.75 28.01
N TYR A 42 51.02 -3.85 26.69
CA TYR A 42 51.79 -4.79 25.84
C TYR A 42 52.60 -4.14 24.70
N GLY A 43 52.69 -2.81 24.65
CA GLY A 43 53.72 -2.09 23.90
C GLY A 43 54.04 -2.62 22.50
N GLY A 44 53.06 -2.71 21.60
CA GLY A 44 53.28 -2.80 20.14
C GLY A 44 54.08 -3.99 19.57
N GLU A 45 54.60 -4.92 20.39
CA GLU A 45 55.40 -6.06 19.96
C GLU A 45 54.82 -7.39 20.46
N SER A 46 54.95 -8.45 19.67
CA SER A 46 54.54 -9.81 20.03
C SER A 46 55.25 -10.27 21.32
N GLY A 47 54.50 -10.51 22.39
CA GLY A 47 55.05 -10.96 23.69
C GLY A 47 54.12 -11.89 24.48
N GLU A 48 54.74 -12.85 25.18
CA GLU A 48 54.06 -13.84 26.02
C GLU A 48 53.59 -13.20 27.34
N CYS A 49 52.30 -13.36 27.67
CA CYS A 49 51.78 -12.96 28.98
C CYS A 49 51.91 -14.12 29.99
N PRO A 50 52.22 -13.87 31.26
CA PRO A 50 52.20 -14.92 32.29
C PRO A 50 50.74 -15.33 32.53
N GLY A 51 50.33 -16.49 32.01
CA GLY A 51 48.95 -16.99 32.11
C GLY A 51 48.46 -17.85 30.95
N GLY A 52 49.32 -18.24 30.00
CA GLY A 52 48.95 -19.14 28.90
C GLY A 52 48.12 -18.49 27.79
N THR A 53 48.03 -17.14 27.79
CA THR A 53 47.42 -16.33 26.72
C THR A 53 48.49 -15.46 26.05
N SER A 54 48.62 -15.51 24.73
CA SER A 54 49.55 -14.65 23.97
C SER A 54 48.84 -13.49 23.27
N VAL A 55 49.60 -12.48 22.83
CA VAL A 55 49.10 -11.41 21.94
C VAL A 55 49.69 -11.63 20.55
N ALA A 56 48.82 -11.69 19.54
CA ALA A 56 49.16 -11.75 18.12
C ALA A 56 48.74 -10.45 17.44
N ALA A 57 49.62 -9.85 16.63
CA ALA A 57 49.29 -8.59 15.95
C ALA A 57 48.28 -8.80 14.80
N SER A 58 48.31 -9.98 14.17
CA SER A 58 47.46 -10.36 13.04
C SER A 58 47.04 -11.84 13.08
N ILE A 59 46.11 -12.24 12.20
CA ILE A 59 45.78 -13.66 11.98
C ILE A 59 46.99 -14.42 11.40
N ALA A 60 47.86 -13.75 10.65
CA ALA A 60 49.10 -14.37 10.18
C ALA A 60 50.03 -14.74 11.35
N ASP A 61 50.09 -13.90 12.39
CA ASP A 61 50.87 -14.20 13.60
C ASP A 61 50.21 -15.30 14.44
N LEU A 62 48.88 -15.34 14.52
CA LEU A 62 48.19 -16.45 15.19
C LEU A 62 48.51 -17.81 14.53
N ARG A 63 48.72 -17.84 13.21
CA ARG A 63 49.08 -19.07 12.49
C ARG A 63 50.48 -19.59 12.83
N THR A 64 51.33 -18.78 13.45
CA THR A 64 52.67 -19.19 13.91
C THR A 64 52.70 -19.53 15.40
N ALA A 65 51.58 -19.40 16.11
CA ALA A 65 51.48 -19.69 17.53
C ALA A 65 51.74 -21.18 17.83
N ASP A 66 52.58 -21.43 18.83
CA ASP A 66 52.91 -22.78 19.30
C ASP A 66 51.83 -23.31 20.23
N ARG A 67 51.05 -24.29 19.75
CA ARG A 67 49.92 -24.88 20.48
C ARG A 67 50.31 -25.58 21.79
N THR A 68 51.61 -25.85 22.01
CA THR A 68 52.09 -26.48 23.25
C THR A 68 52.38 -25.47 24.37
N LYS A 69 52.48 -24.18 24.03
CA LYS A 69 52.88 -23.11 24.96
C LYS A 69 51.72 -22.25 25.41
N VAL A 70 50.71 -22.09 24.57
CA VAL A 70 49.58 -21.20 24.80
C VAL A 70 48.26 -21.90 24.53
N THR A 71 47.26 -21.58 25.35
CA THR A 71 45.89 -22.12 25.25
C THR A 71 44.88 -21.06 24.82
N GLY A 72 45.27 -19.78 24.85
CA GLY A 72 44.51 -18.65 24.32
C GLY A 72 45.41 -17.63 23.61
N ALA A 73 44.81 -16.82 22.75
CA ALA A 73 45.50 -15.72 22.08
C ALA A 73 44.54 -14.54 21.84
N PHE A 74 44.96 -13.33 22.18
CA PHE A 74 44.30 -12.10 21.72
C PHE A 74 44.91 -11.67 20.39
N VAL A 75 44.09 -11.60 19.35
CA VAL A 75 44.48 -11.11 18.02
C VAL A 75 44.06 -9.65 17.90
N ALA A 76 45.01 -8.75 17.65
CA ALA A 76 44.76 -7.30 17.61
C ALA A 76 44.07 -6.80 16.32
N GLY A 77 44.14 -7.57 15.23
CA GLY A 77 43.51 -7.28 13.95
C GLY A 77 43.62 -8.45 12.98
N TYR A 78 42.95 -8.40 11.82
CA TYR A 78 43.06 -9.47 10.83
C TYR A 78 44.39 -9.40 10.07
N TYR A 79 44.66 -8.24 9.47
CA TYR A 79 45.89 -7.91 8.74
C TYR A 79 46.82 -7.06 9.58
N THR A 80 46.29 -6.03 10.24
CA THR A 80 47.07 -5.11 11.07
C THR A 80 46.29 -4.77 12.35
N PRO A 81 46.99 -4.50 13.47
CA PRO A 81 46.33 -4.12 14.72
C PRO A 81 45.33 -2.97 14.52
N GLY A 82 44.11 -3.16 15.01
CA GLY A 82 43.06 -2.13 14.99
C GLY A 82 42.21 -2.07 13.71
N ASP A 83 42.42 -2.95 12.73
CA ASP A 83 41.56 -3.02 11.53
C ASP A 83 40.12 -3.50 11.81
N GLY A 84 39.85 -3.97 13.04
CA GLY A 84 38.55 -4.45 13.50
C GLY A 84 38.30 -5.94 13.26
N GLY A 85 39.27 -6.66 12.70
CA GLY A 85 39.20 -8.09 12.46
C GLY A 85 39.86 -8.98 13.52
N GLY A 86 40.24 -8.38 14.65
CA GLY A 86 40.80 -9.08 15.81
C GLY A 86 39.76 -9.81 16.66
N GLY A 87 40.22 -10.41 17.76
CA GLY A 87 39.37 -11.12 18.72
C GLY A 87 40.14 -12.07 19.63
N MET A 88 39.45 -12.62 20.64
CA MET A 88 40.00 -13.67 21.50
C MET A 88 39.83 -15.04 20.85
N TYR A 89 40.92 -15.78 20.74
CA TYR A 89 40.95 -17.14 20.24
C TYR A 89 41.37 -18.11 21.34
N ALA A 90 40.72 -19.27 21.39
CA ALA A 90 41.07 -20.36 22.28
C ALA A 90 41.52 -21.58 21.46
N LEU A 91 42.59 -22.24 21.88
CA LEU A 91 43.02 -23.49 21.28
C LEU A 91 42.04 -24.61 21.67
N ASP A 92 41.46 -25.27 20.69
CA ASP A 92 40.80 -26.55 20.88
C ASP A 92 41.78 -27.68 20.54
N ALA A 93 42.47 -28.18 21.57
CA ALA A 93 43.47 -29.23 21.41
C ALA A 93 42.85 -30.61 21.03
N GLY A 94 41.55 -30.80 21.27
CA GLY A 94 40.84 -32.02 20.89
C GLY A 94 40.38 -32.04 19.43
N ASP A 95 40.23 -30.86 18.82
CA ASP A 95 39.84 -30.73 17.43
C ASP A 95 41.02 -30.87 16.46
N THR A 96 40.98 -31.93 15.66
CA THR A 96 41.97 -32.24 14.62
C THR A 96 41.39 -32.22 13.22
N THR A 97 40.08 -31.97 13.09
CA THR A 97 39.31 -32.24 11.86
C THR A 97 38.66 -31.01 11.28
N THR A 98 38.31 -30.00 12.09
CA THR A 98 37.63 -28.81 11.56
C THR A 98 38.57 -28.06 10.61
N PRO A 99 38.13 -27.79 9.37
CA PRO A 99 38.92 -27.01 8.42
C PRO A 99 39.14 -25.58 8.87
N ASP A 100 40.21 -24.99 8.36
CA ASP A 100 40.42 -23.55 8.42
C ASP A 100 39.34 -22.83 7.62
N ASN A 101 38.70 -21.83 8.23
CA ASN A 101 37.73 -20.98 7.54
C ASN A 101 38.16 -19.51 7.51
N GLY A 102 39.43 -19.24 7.83
CA GLY A 102 40.00 -17.91 7.79
C GLY A 102 39.33 -16.91 8.74
N GLY A 103 38.58 -17.34 9.76
CA GLY A 103 37.98 -16.41 10.71
C GLY A 103 37.66 -17.06 12.04
N THR A 104 36.51 -17.74 12.16
CA THR A 104 36.11 -18.39 13.42
C THR A 104 36.93 -19.62 13.78
N VAL A 105 37.60 -20.23 12.79
CA VAL A 105 38.55 -21.33 12.95
C VAL A 105 39.81 -21.01 12.16
N ILE A 106 40.92 -20.87 12.88
CA ILE A 106 42.26 -20.69 12.31
C ILE A 106 43.08 -21.94 12.61
N VAL A 107 43.60 -22.59 11.58
CA VAL A 107 44.53 -23.70 11.69
C VAL A 107 45.95 -23.16 11.61
N ALA A 108 46.69 -23.28 12.70
CA ALA A 108 48.10 -22.90 12.77
C ALA A 108 48.99 -23.89 12.00
N ALA A 109 50.22 -23.48 11.71
CA ALA A 109 51.19 -24.28 10.95
C ALA A 109 51.52 -25.63 11.62
N ASP A 110 51.41 -25.69 12.95
CA ASP A 110 51.58 -26.91 13.77
C ASP A 110 50.32 -27.78 13.85
N GLY A 111 49.24 -27.40 13.15
CA GLY A 111 47.94 -28.06 13.17
C GLY A 111 47.05 -27.69 14.36
N GLY A 112 47.39 -26.72 15.21
CA GLY A 112 46.49 -26.24 16.26
C GLY A 112 45.22 -25.59 15.69
N ARG A 113 44.04 -25.90 16.25
CA ARG A 113 42.74 -25.31 15.85
C ARG A 113 42.35 -24.22 16.84
N TRP A 114 42.51 -22.97 16.42
CA TRP A 114 42.17 -21.80 17.20
C TRP A 114 40.73 -21.36 16.90
N LYS A 115 39.87 -21.37 17.92
CA LYS A 115 38.45 -21.03 17.84
C LYS A 115 38.21 -19.62 18.33
N LEU A 116 37.55 -18.80 17.52
CA LEU A 116 37.13 -17.47 17.94
C LEU A 116 36.11 -17.60 19.08
N SER A 117 36.40 -16.93 20.20
CA SER A 117 35.51 -16.84 21.36
C SER A 117 34.40 -15.83 21.08
N ALA A 118 33.48 -16.17 20.18
CA ALA A 118 32.38 -15.33 19.73
C ALA A 118 31.06 -15.72 20.42
N ALA A 119 30.48 -14.81 21.21
CA ALA A 119 29.18 -14.99 21.88
C ALA A 119 28.00 -14.79 20.90
N GLY A 120 27.93 -15.61 19.84
CA GLY A 120 26.82 -15.59 18.86
C GLY A 120 26.85 -14.42 17.85
N LEU A 121 27.94 -13.66 17.84
CA LEU A 121 28.17 -12.52 16.96
C LEU A 121 29.56 -12.59 16.35
N VAL A 122 29.66 -12.43 15.02
CA VAL A 122 30.93 -12.41 14.30
C VAL A 122 30.94 -11.22 13.34
N SER A 123 32.08 -10.56 13.15
CA SER A 123 32.23 -9.49 12.17
C SER A 123 32.79 -10.00 10.85
N VAL A 124 32.36 -9.43 9.73
CA VAL A 124 32.98 -9.68 8.41
C VAL A 124 34.48 -9.36 8.39
N LYS A 125 34.94 -8.40 9.21
CA LYS A 125 36.35 -8.04 9.33
C LYS A 125 37.19 -9.14 9.98
N GLN A 126 36.58 -10.00 10.81
CA GLN A 126 37.26 -11.17 11.40
C GLN A 126 37.52 -12.28 10.37
N PHE A 127 36.94 -12.17 9.17
CA PHE A 127 37.28 -13.00 8.00
C PHE A 127 38.15 -12.22 6.99
N GLY A 128 38.64 -11.05 7.38
CA GLY A 128 39.51 -10.19 6.59
C GLY A 128 38.80 -9.28 5.58
N ALA A 129 37.47 -9.14 5.64
CA ALA A 129 36.80 -8.15 4.78
C ALA A 129 37.33 -6.75 5.09
N ILE A 130 37.73 -5.99 4.07
CA ILE A 130 38.42 -4.70 4.29
C ILE A 130 37.42 -3.53 4.28
N GLY A 131 36.43 -3.53 3.37
CA GLY A 131 35.37 -2.53 3.36
C GLY A 131 35.85 -1.12 2.95
N ASP A 132 36.76 -1.03 1.99
CA ASP A 132 37.37 0.22 1.50
C ASP A 132 36.72 0.79 0.22
N GLY A 133 35.67 0.13 -0.31
CA GLY A 133 35.00 0.50 -1.55
C GLY A 133 35.76 0.12 -2.82
N ILE A 134 36.91 -0.56 -2.72
CA ILE A 134 37.80 -0.90 -3.84
C ILE A 134 38.05 -2.41 -3.88
N SER A 135 38.42 -2.98 -2.73
CA SER A 135 38.77 -4.37 -2.54
C SER A 135 37.54 -5.27 -2.72
N ASP A 136 37.69 -6.34 -3.52
CA ASP A 136 36.66 -7.35 -3.66
C ASP A 136 36.61 -8.23 -2.39
N ASP A 137 35.59 -8.02 -1.58
CA ASP A 137 35.36 -8.71 -0.31
C ASP A 137 34.50 -9.97 -0.45
N THR A 138 34.12 -10.35 -1.69
CA THR A 138 33.18 -11.47 -1.96
C THR A 138 33.55 -12.74 -1.20
N ALA A 139 34.77 -13.26 -1.38
CA ALA A 139 35.16 -14.55 -0.82
C ALA A 139 35.20 -14.54 0.72
N ARG A 140 35.61 -13.40 1.29
CA ARG A 140 35.75 -13.20 2.74
C ARG A 140 34.38 -13.14 3.40
N ILE A 141 33.47 -12.34 2.84
CA ILE A 141 32.10 -12.21 3.34
C ILE A 141 31.30 -13.50 3.11
N GLN A 142 31.50 -14.20 1.99
CA GLN A 142 30.84 -15.47 1.73
C GLN A 142 31.22 -16.53 2.78
N THR A 143 32.48 -16.55 3.20
CA THR A 143 32.96 -17.44 4.27
C THR A 143 32.36 -17.05 5.63
N ALA A 144 32.26 -15.74 5.90
CA ALA A 144 31.61 -15.21 7.10
C ALA A 144 30.13 -15.60 7.20
N VAL A 145 29.39 -15.56 6.08
CA VAL A 145 27.99 -15.99 5.98
C VAL A 145 27.85 -17.45 6.42
N TYR A 146 28.66 -18.37 5.87
CA TYR A 146 28.57 -19.79 6.22
C TYR A 146 28.94 -20.09 7.67
N ALA A 147 29.94 -19.37 8.22
CA ALA A 147 30.34 -19.51 9.61
C ALA A 147 29.32 -18.93 10.61
N SER A 148 28.35 -18.15 10.14
CA SER A 148 27.35 -17.43 10.96
C SER A 148 25.95 -18.06 10.94
N SER A 149 25.85 -19.35 10.56
CA SER A 149 24.58 -20.09 10.67
C SER A 149 24.03 -20.05 12.10
N GLY A 150 22.78 -19.61 12.25
CA GLY A 150 22.07 -19.39 13.51
C GLY A 150 22.59 -18.21 14.35
N LYS A 151 23.45 -17.35 13.78
CA LYS A 151 24.14 -16.26 14.49
C LYS A 151 23.92 -14.91 13.79
N ARG A 152 24.42 -13.86 14.41
CA ARG A 152 24.47 -12.52 13.82
C ARG A 152 25.83 -12.26 13.18
N LEU A 153 25.81 -11.83 11.92
CA LEU A 153 26.95 -11.35 11.15
C LEU A 153 26.94 -9.82 11.12
N PHE A 154 27.99 -9.23 11.67
CA PHE A 154 28.14 -7.80 11.83
C PHE A 154 28.97 -7.18 10.71
N PHE A 155 28.46 -6.07 10.17
CA PHE A 155 29.11 -5.23 9.16
C PHE A 155 29.46 -3.89 9.81
N PRO A 156 30.70 -3.70 10.32
CA PRO A 156 31.14 -2.38 10.77
C PRO A 156 31.01 -1.35 9.66
N LYS A 157 31.03 -0.05 9.99
CA LYS A 157 31.13 1.01 8.97
C LYS A 157 32.22 0.68 7.95
N GLY A 158 31.86 0.78 6.68
CA GLY A 158 32.70 0.36 5.59
C GLY A 158 31.89 0.06 4.34
N ASP A 159 32.61 -0.04 3.25
CA ASP A 159 32.06 -0.16 1.93
C ASP A 159 32.56 -1.46 1.28
N TYR A 160 31.73 -2.50 1.42
CA TYR A 160 32.09 -3.87 1.10
C TYR A 160 31.65 -4.22 -0.31
N VAL A 161 32.60 -4.19 -1.25
CA VAL A 161 32.34 -4.54 -2.65
C VAL A 161 32.24 -6.05 -2.80
N VAL A 162 31.10 -6.54 -3.27
CA VAL A 162 30.85 -7.97 -3.50
C VAL A 162 30.20 -8.22 -4.86
N SER A 163 30.58 -9.31 -5.52
CA SER A 163 30.02 -9.70 -6.82
C SER A 163 28.62 -10.32 -6.68
N ALA A 164 28.47 -11.24 -5.74
CA ALA A 164 27.22 -11.84 -5.27
C ALA A 164 27.45 -12.59 -3.94
N LEU A 165 26.41 -12.71 -3.11
CA LEU A 165 26.40 -13.50 -1.88
C LEU A 165 25.31 -14.56 -1.95
N ALA A 166 25.66 -15.81 -1.67
CA ALA A 166 24.72 -16.92 -1.53
C ALA A 166 24.46 -17.19 -0.05
N ILE A 167 23.20 -17.12 0.35
CA ILE A 167 22.74 -17.38 1.73
C ILE A 167 21.83 -18.61 1.69
N SER A 168 22.28 -19.70 2.31
CA SER A 168 21.55 -20.96 2.45
C SER A 168 21.39 -21.41 3.90
N VAL A 169 21.71 -20.51 4.84
CA VAL A 169 21.65 -20.73 6.28
C VAL A 169 20.84 -19.61 6.91
N SER A 170 20.19 -19.90 8.05
CA SER A 170 19.49 -18.84 8.79
C SER A 170 20.53 -17.96 9.49
N LEU A 171 20.44 -16.64 9.34
CA LEU A 171 21.32 -15.68 10.02
C LEU A 171 20.71 -14.27 10.08
N GLU A 172 21.32 -13.41 10.90
CA GLU A 172 21.02 -11.99 10.92
C GLU A 172 22.22 -11.18 10.41
N LEU A 173 22.05 -10.33 9.40
CA LEU A 173 23.04 -9.37 8.96
C LEU A 173 22.71 -8.02 9.61
N CYS A 174 23.67 -7.41 10.29
CA CYS A 174 23.46 -6.15 11.01
C CYS A 174 24.61 -5.18 10.77
N GLY A 175 24.29 -3.95 10.35
CA GLY A 175 25.26 -2.87 10.23
C GLY A 175 25.24 -1.91 11.43
N GLU A 176 26.02 -0.84 11.34
CA GLU A 176 26.06 0.26 12.30
C GLU A 176 25.11 1.41 11.92
N GLY A 177 24.48 1.31 10.75
CA GLY A 177 23.70 2.36 10.11
C GLY A 177 23.99 2.42 8.61
N PRO A 178 23.55 3.49 7.92
CA PRO A 178 23.65 3.58 6.46
C PRO A 178 25.08 3.58 5.90
N GLU A 179 26.10 3.80 6.74
CA GLU A 179 27.52 3.74 6.35
C GLU A 179 28.11 2.32 6.37
N SER A 180 27.34 1.31 6.79
CA SER A 180 27.64 -0.10 6.54
C SER A 180 27.04 -0.46 5.19
N VAL A 181 27.85 -0.46 4.12
CA VAL A 181 27.39 -0.60 2.74
C VAL A 181 27.81 -1.94 2.17
N ILE A 182 26.86 -2.74 1.70
CA ILE A 182 27.15 -3.86 0.80
C ILE A 182 26.91 -3.37 -0.62
N ARG A 183 27.97 -3.18 -1.41
CA ARG A 183 27.88 -2.70 -2.78
C ARG A 183 28.12 -3.80 -3.80
N GLN A 184 27.28 -3.86 -4.82
CA GLN A 184 27.51 -4.72 -5.97
C GLN A 184 28.72 -4.27 -6.78
N LYS A 185 29.66 -5.20 -6.99
CA LYS A 185 30.80 -5.04 -7.89
C LYS A 185 30.33 -4.63 -9.28
N GLU A 186 31.08 -3.75 -9.94
CA GLU A 186 30.81 -3.35 -11.32
C GLU A 186 30.74 -4.55 -12.29
N LEU A 187 30.02 -4.36 -13.39
CA LEU A 187 29.84 -5.34 -14.47
C LEU A 187 29.22 -6.69 -14.03
N SER A 188 28.57 -6.75 -12.87
CA SER A 188 27.91 -7.96 -12.36
C SER A 188 26.58 -8.24 -13.07
N ASN A 189 26.35 -9.51 -13.40
CA ASN A 189 25.12 -10.01 -14.04
C ASN A 189 24.29 -10.93 -13.12
N ARG A 190 24.51 -10.85 -11.81
CA ARG A 190 23.89 -11.70 -10.78
C ARG A 190 22.99 -10.89 -9.85
N ASN A 191 22.15 -11.58 -9.08
CA ASN A 191 21.56 -11.00 -7.88
C ASN A 191 22.66 -10.69 -6.87
N LEU A 192 22.54 -9.58 -6.15
CA LEU A 192 23.55 -9.19 -5.16
C LEU A 192 23.52 -10.15 -3.96
N ILE A 193 22.33 -10.38 -3.39
CA ILE A 193 22.11 -11.37 -2.33
C ILE A 193 21.07 -12.38 -2.83
N GLN A 194 21.51 -13.64 -2.96
CA GLN A 194 20.65 -14.76 -3.29
C GLN A 194 20.37 -15.55 -2.01
N ILE A 195 19.12 -15.55 -1.57
CA ILE A 195 18.65 -16.33 -0.43
C ILE A 195 17.91 -17.55 -0.96
N ALA A 196 18.29 -18.72 -0.45
CA ALA A 196 17.64 -19.99 -0.74
C ALA A 196 17.78 -20.97 0.45
N GLY A 197 17.31 -22.20 0.26
CA GLY A 197 17.30 -23.23 1.31
C GLY A 197 15.95 -23.34 2.00
N SER A 198 15.66 -24.54 2.50
CA SER A 198 14.34 -24.90 3.01
C SER A 198 14.27 -24.47 4.47
N GLY A 199 13.27 -23.65 4.81
CA GLY A 199 13.13 -23.14 6.18
C GLY A 199 14.16 -22.08 6.57
N THR A 200 14.90 -21.53 5.61
CA THR A 200 15.90 -20.50 5.87
C THR A 200 15.24 -19.21 6.37
N GLU A 201 15.74 -18.64 7.46
CA GLU A 201 15.30 -17.36 8.02
C GLU A 201 16.44 -16.34 7.96
N VAL A 202 16.24 -15.25 7.22
CA VAL A 202 17.27 -14.22 7.06
C VAL A 202 16.70 -12.88 7.49
N SER A 203 17.46 -12.17 8.33
CA SER A 203 17.15 -10.80 8.69
C SER A 203 18.27 -9.84 8.31
N LEU A 204 17.93 -8.63 7.87
CA LEU A 204 18.87 -7.56 7.55
C LEU A 204 18.47 -6.29 8.30
N PHE A 205 19.43 -5.66 8.99
CA PHE A 205 19.21 -4.49 9.83
C PHE A 205 20.27 -3.41 9.62
N ASP A 206 19.85 -2.15 9.70
CA ASP A 206 20.71 -1.00 9.95
C ASP A 206 21.90 -0.89 8.98
N MET A 207 21.64 -0.93 7.67
CA MET A 207 22.68 -0.91 6.63
C MET A 207 22.17 -0.36 5.30
N THR A 208 23.10 -0.17 4.35
CA THR A 208 22.79 0.17 2.95
C THR A 208 23.11 -1.01 2.04
N ILE A 209 22.19 -1.34 1.13
CA ILE A 209 22.39 -2.29 0.04
C ILE A 209 22.37 -1.50 -1.27
N ASP A 210 23.52 -1.42 -1.93
CA ASP A 210 23.73 -0.61 -3.14
C ASP A 210 24.01 -1.54 -4.33
N GLN A 211 23.09 -1.63 -5.29
CA GLN A 211 23.33 -2.45 -6.49
C GLN A 211 24.18 -1.74 -7.56
N ASN A 212 24.58 -0.49 -7.31
CA ASN A 212 25.51 0.22 -8.15
C ASN A 212 25.07 0.25 -9.63
N SER A 213 23.76 0.41 -9.89
CA SER A 213 23.13 0.15 -11.20
C SER A 213 23.80 0.85 -12.38
N GLY A 214 24.31 2.07 -12.19
CA GLY A 214 25.02 2.84 -13.22
C GLY A 214 26.27 2.14 -13.78
N ASN A 215 26.84 1.20 -13.03
CA ASN A 215 28.05 0.45 -13.38
C ASN A 215 27.78 -1.03 -13.70
N GLN A 216 26.51 -1.43 -13.88
CA GLN A 216 26.15 -2.82 -14.12
C GLN A 216 25.91 -3.12 -15.60
N THR A 217 26.16 -4.37 -16.01
CA THR A 217 25.77 -4.89 -17.33
C THR A 217 24.26 -5.14 -17.39
N TYR A 218 23.57 -4.73 -18.45
CA TYR A 218 22.11 -4.82 -18.51
C TYR A 218 21.59 -6.23 -18.85
N GLY A 219 20.42 -6.58 -18.29
CA GLY A 219 19.68 -7.81 -18.56
C GLY A 219 19.88 -8.92 -17.51
N LEU A 220 18.86 -9.76 -17.34
CA LEU A 220 18.79 -11.05 -16.63
C LEU A 220 18.09 -11.13 -15.25
N GLY A 221 17.20 -10.23 -14.85
CA GLY A 221 16.38 -10.46 -13.64
C GLY A 221 17.09 -10.11 -12.34
N LYS A 222 17.87 -9.01 -12.28
CA LYS A 222 18.80 -8.73 -11.16
C LYS A 222 18.17 -7.95 -10.01
N PHE A 223 18.10 -8.59 -8.85
CA PHE A 223 17.59 -8.01 -7.61
C PHE A 223 18.68 -7.81 -6.57
N ALA A 224 18.51 -6.79 -5.71
CA ALA A 224 19.41 -6.57 -4.58
C ALA A 224 19.31 -7.75 -3.60
N ILE A 225 18.07 -8.19 -3.33
CA ILE A 225 17.76 -9.37 -2.54
C ILE A 225 16.79 -10.23 -3.35
N ASN A 226 17.20 -11.45 -3.68
CA ASN A 226 16.36 -12.43 -4.37
C ASN A 226 16.11 -13.63 -3.46
N CYS A 227 14.85 -13.84 -3.09
CA CYS A 227 14.35 -14.96 -2.30
C CYS A 227 13.63 -15.95 -3.21
N THR A 228 14.29 -17.06 -3.56
CA THR A 228 13.74 -18.07 -4.48
C THR A 228 14.21 -19.48 -4.12
N ALA A 229 13.41 -20.50 -4.42
CA ALA A 229 13.88 -21.88 -4.36
C ALA A 229 14.99 -22.17 -5.39
N VAL A 230 16.00 -22.94 -4.98
CA VAL A 230 16.98 -23.51 -5.94
C VAL A 230 16.30 -24.67 -6.66
N GLY A 231 15.68 -24.41 -7.82
CA GLY A 231 15.10 -25.45 -8.68
C GLY A 231 13.75 -26.00 -8.19
N ASN A 232 12.83 -26.20 -9.14
CA ASN A 232 11.60 -27.00 -9.07
C ASN A 232 10.75 -26.95 -7.79
N GLY A 233 10.65 -25.80 -7.12
CA GLY A 233 9.55 -25.51 -6.18
C GLY A 233 9.53 -26.29 -4.86
N THR A 234 10.66 -26.75 -4.33
CA THR A 234 10.69 -27.59 -3.11
C THR A 234 11.47 -27.01 -1.92
N SER A 235 11.95 -25.76 -1.99
CA SER A 235 12.77 -25.20 -0.91
C SER A 235 12.76 -23.67 -0.89
N HIS A 236 11.81 -23.06 -0.19
CA HIS A 236 11.73 -21.60 -0.05
C HIS A 236 12.24 -21.15 1.34
N PRO A 237 12.87 -19.96 1.41
CA PRO A 237 13.13 -19.30 2.69
C PRO A 237 11.81 -19.06 3.42
N ALA A 238 11.76 -19.46 4.70
CA ALA A 238 10.57 -19.30 5.51
C ALA A 238 10.30 -17.82 5.80
N ILE A 239 11.35 -17.04 6.08
CA ILE A 239 11.20 -15.65 6.51
C ILE A 239 12.34 -14.80 5.93
N LEU A 240 11.97 -13.69 5.28
CA LEU A 240 12.87 -12.57 5.03
C LEU A 240 12.38 -11.35 5.82
N HIS A 241 13.20 -10.85 6.74
CA HIS A 241 12.93 -9.62 7.47
C HIS A 241 13.97 -8.55 7.13
N VAL A 242 13.54 -7.45 6.54
CA VAL A 242 14.40 -6.32 6.21
C VAL A 242 13.89 -5.12 6.98
N GLU A 243 14.72 -4.54 7.84
CA GLU A 243 14.29 -3.45 8.70
C GLU A 243 15.35 -2.36 8.85
N ARG A 244 14.94 -1.09 8.66
CA ARG A 244 15.85 0.07 8.69
C ARG A 244 17.04 -0.08 7.73
N VAL A 245 16.78 -0.65 6.56
CA VAL A 245 17.75 -0.82 5.48
C VAL A 245 17.44 0.18 4.37
N HIS A 246 18.48 0.82 3.83
CA HIS A 246 18.39 1.63 2.62
C HIS A 246 18.80 0.79 1.40
N LEU A 247 17.86 0.52 0.50
CA LEU A 247 18.12 -0.15 -0.77
C LEU A 247 18.18 0.91 -1.87
N THR A 248 19.31 1.01 -2.57
CA THR A 248 19.55 2.10 -3.52
C THR A 248 20.27 1.66 -4.79
N ASN A 249 20.19 2.52 -5.81
CA ASN A 249 20.76 2.32 -7.15
C ASN A 249 20.41 0.93 -7.70
N THR A 250 19.14 0.54 -7.56
CA THR A 250 18.72 -0.83 -7.89
C THR A 250 18.72 -1.03 -9.39
N CYS A 251 19.07 -2.24 -9.83
CA CYS A 251 19.00 -2.65 -11.23
C CYS A 251 17.54 -2.94 -11.61
N GLU A 252 17.13 -4.21 -11.61
CA GLU A 252 15.77 -4.58 -12.01
C GLU A 252 14.81 -4.57 -10.82
N GLY A 253 15.31 -4.76 -9.61
CA GLY A 253 14.52 -4.56 -8.42
C GLY A 253 15.28 -4.61 -7.11
N ALA A 254 14.63 -4.18 -6.03
CA ALA A 254 15.24 -4.22 -4.70
C ALA A 254 15.03 -5.59 -4.07
N ILE A 255 13.77 -6.03 -3.95
CA ILE A 255 13.42 -7.28 -3.29
C ILE A 255 12.49 -8.09 -4.19
N ARG A 256 12.88 -9.32 -4.50
CA ARG A 256 11.99 -10.35 -5.05
C ARG A 256 11.78 -11.43 -4.00
N PHE A 257 10.53 -11.75 -3.72
CA PHE A 257 10.13 -12.80 -2.79
C PHE A 257 9.06 -13.68 -3.42
N LEU A 258 9.43 -14.93 -3.72
CA LEU A 258 8.51 -15.93 -4.28
C LEU A 258 8.18 -16.95 -3.20
N GLY A 259 6.89 -17.11 -2.92
CA GLY A 259 6.40 -18.22 -2.10
C GLY A 259 6.40 -19.54 -2.87
N ASP A 260 5.87 -20.57 -2.25
CA ASP A 260 5.94 -21.95 -2.76
C ASP A 260 4.75 -22.37 -3.62
N ARG A 261 3.84 -21.44 -3.94
CA ARG A 261 2.57 -21.68 -4.65
C ARG A 261 1.55 -22.48 -3.84
N THR A 262 1.77 -22.71 -2.55
CA THR A 262 0.81 -23.36 -1.66
C THR A 262 0.40 -22.40 -0.55
N GLU A 263 -0.91 -22.24 -0.32
CA GLU A 263 -1.39 -21.42 0.80
C GLU A 263 -1.17 -22.06 2.19
N THR A 264 -0.59 -23.27 2.24
CA THR A 264 -0.36 -24.04 3.47
C THR A 264 0.93 -23.67 4.18
N ASN A 265 1.93 -23.18 3.46
CA ASN A 265 3.23 -22.78 4.03
C ASN A 265 3.25 -21.29 4.38
N ARG A 266 4.13 -20.92 5.32
CA ARG A 266 4.17 -19.58 5.95
C ARG A 266 5.36 -18.77 5.47
N GLU A 267 5.64 -18.74 4.17
CA GLU A 267 6.66 -17.87 3.60
C GLU A 267 6.27 -16.41 3.85
N MET A 268 7.11 -15.72 4.63
CA MET A 268 6.81 -14.37 5.11
C MET A 268 7.91 -13.37 4.72
N LEU A 269 7.49 -12.31 4.03
CA LEU A 269 8.27 -11.11 3.82
C LEU A 269 7.86 -10.01 4.81
N ARG A 270 8.83 -9.44 5.52
CA ARG A 270 8.65 -8.26 6.37
C ARG A 270 9.60 -7.18 5.92
N VAL A 271 9.08 -6.04 5.51
CA VAL A 271 9.86 -4.87 5.09
C VAL A 271 9.40 -3.68 5.93
N ILE A 272 10.22 -3.26 6.88
CA ILE A 272 9.81 -2.35 7.97
C ILE A 272 10.75 -1.16 8.03
N ARG A 273 10.21 0.07 7.94
CA ARG A 273 11.01 1.30 8.08
C ARG A 273 12.22 1.35 7.13
N CYS A 274 12.10 0.76 5.95
CA CYS A 274 13.14 0.76 4.92
C CYS A 274 13.03 1.98 4.01
N ARG A 275 14.14 2.34 3.37
CA ARG A 275 14.18 3.39 2.34
C ARG A 275 14.52 2.76 0.98
N PHE A 276 13.82 3.17 -0.06
CA PHE A 276 14.07 2.77 -1.45
C PHE A 276 14.28 4.03 -2.29
N THR A 277 15.43 4.17 -2.93
CA THR A 277 15.74 5.31 -3.81
C THR A 277 16.52 4.91 -5.04
N ASN A 278 16.50 5.76 -6.08
CA ASN A 278 17.31 5.61 -7.29
C ASN A 278 17.11 4.25 -7.98
N GLY A 279 15.86 3.79 -8.05
CA GLY A 279 15.53 2.57 -8.78
C GLY A 279 15.70 2.78 -10.29
N SER A 280 16.35 1.84 -10.98
CA SER A 280 16.48 1.95 -12.43
C SER A 280 15.19 1.51 -13.11
N GLU A 281 14.70 2.33 -14.04
CA GLU A 281 13.68 1.91 -14.99
C GLU A 281 14.26 0.92 -16.00
N SER A 282 13.41 0.08 -16.59
CA SER A 282 13.88 -0.96 -17.51
C SER A 282 14.59 -0.33 -18.71
N ARG A 283 15.89 -0.60 -18.85
CA ARG A 283 16.69 -0.26 -20.04
C ARG A 283 16.80 -1.42 -21.04
N SER A 284 16.16 -2.55 -20.76
CA SER A 284 16.17 -3.75 -21.61
C SER A 284 14.94 -3.83 -22.51
N SER A 285 15.12 -4.37 -23.72
CA SER A 285 14.05 -4.71 -24.64
C SER A 285 13.88 -6.24 -24.73
N PRO A 286 12.67 -6.79 -24.54
CA PRO A 286 11.48 -6.07 -24.12
C PRO A 286 11.51 -5.78 -22.60
N ALA A 287 10.93 -4.64 -22.24
CA ALA A 287 10.98 -4.06 -20.90
C ALA A 287 10.03 -4.73 -19.90
N TYR A 288 10.09 -6.04 -19.73
CA TYR A 288 9.23 -6.73 -18.78
C TYR A 288 10.07 -7.14 -17.57
N ASN A 289 9.69 -6.63 -16.38
CA ASN A 289 10.08 -7.09 -15.03
C ASN A 289 10.85 -6.14 -14.09
N THR A 290 10.83 -4.81 -14.28
CA THR A 290 11.34 -3.89 -13.25
C THR A 290 10.32 -3.63 -12.13
N PHE A 291 10.69 -3.92 -10.89
CA PHE A 291 9.84 -3.78 -9.69
C PHE A 291 10.70 -3.39 -8.48
N THR A 292 10.28 -2.44 -7.64
CA THR A 292 11.04 -2.21 -6.38
C THR A 292 10.87 -3.39 -5.41
N ILE A 293 9.63 -3.74 -5.07
CA ILE A 293 9.30 -4.95 -4.32
C ILE A 293 8.37 -5.82 -5.18
N TYR A 294 8.76 -7.06 -5.42
CA TYR A 294 7.98 -8.05 -6.16
C TYR A 294 7.67 -9.27 -5.29
N ILE A 295 6.38 -9.51 -5.06
CA ILE A 295 5.88 -10.60 -4.21
C ILE A 295 5.00 -11.50 -5.07
N ALA A 296 5.22 -12.81 -5.03
CA ALA A 296 4.38 -13.74 -5.77
C ALA A 296 4.27 -15.13 -5.12
N ASP A 297 3.40 -15.96 -5.71
CA ASP A 297 3.33 -17.41 -5.49
C ASP A 297 2.95 -17.80 -4.05
N ALA A 298 1.81 -17.32 -3.55
CA ALA A 298 1.26 -17.60 -2.22
C ALA A 298 2.06 -17.06 -1.00
N ALA A 299 2.89 -16.03 -1.19
CA ALA A 299 3.62 -15.39 -0.11
C ALA A 299 2.74 -14.51 0.81
N THR A 300 3.11 -14.43 2.10
CA THR A 300 2.56 -13.44 3.03
C THR A 300 3.53 -12.27 3.18
N ALA A 301 3.05 -11.03 3.07
CA ALA A 301 3.91 -9.85 3.15
C ALA A 301 3.35 -8.74 4.05
N ALA A 302 4.25 -8.14 4.84
CA ALA A 302 3.98 -6.91 5.58
C ALA A 302 5.02 -5.84 5.18
N ILE A 303 4.54 -4.75 4.57
CA ILE A 303 5.35 -3.58 4.20
C ILE A 303 4.83 -2.38 5.00
N ASP A 304 5.61 -1.95 6.00
CA ASP A 304 5.16 -0.94 6.96
C ASP A 304 6.18 0.18 7.17
N GLY A 305 5.70 1.43 7.21
CA GLY A 305 6.51 2.59 7.58
C GLY A 305 7.69 2.88 6.64
N CYS A 306 7.66 2.37 5.41
CA CYS A 306 8.75 2.51 4.44
C CYS A 306 8.63 3.81 3.63
N HIS A 307 9.77 4.28 3.13
CA HIS A 307 9.90 5.47 2.30
C HIS A 307 10.39 5.09 0.90
N PHE A 308 9.56 5.32 -0.10
CA PHE A 308 9.84 5.06 -1.50
C PHE A 308 9.90 6.38 -2.26
N GLU A 309 11.04 6.64 -2.89
CA GLU A 309 11.23 7.83 -3.72
C GLU A 309 11.86 7.43 -5.07
N HIS A 310 11.11 7.68 -6.14
CA HIS A 310 11.58 7.45 -7.52
C HIS A 310 11.47 8.74 -8.31
N VAL A 311 12.51 9.04 -9.08
CA VAL A 311 12.48 10.09 -10.10
C VAL A 311 12.48 9.40 -11.45
N PRO A 312 11.37 9.49 -12.20
CA PRO A 312 11.25 8.84 -13.49
C PRO A 312 12.28 9.30 -14.51
N SER A 313 12.67 8.40 -15.40
CA SER A 313 13.60 8.74 -16.48
C SER A 313 12.92 9.53 -17.60
N GLU A 314 13.70 10.09 -18.52
CA GLU A 314 13.16 10.85 -19.67
C GLU A 314 12.22 10.02 -20.57
N SER A 315 12.34 8.68 -20.58
CA SER A 315 11.38 7.83 -21.30
C SER A 315 9.99 7.82 -20.66
N GLY A 316 9.90 8.22 -19.38
CA GLY A 316 8.66 8.33 -18.62
C GLY A 316 7.99 7.00 -18.29
N GLU A 317 8.66 5.85 -18.53
CA GLU A 317 8.03 4.55 -18.31
C GLU A 317 7.66 4.32 -16.85
N GLY A 318 8.49 4.72 -15.89
CA GLY A 318 8.23 4.50 -14.47
C GLY A 318 8.43 3.06 -14.00
N ILE A 319 8.26 2.84 -12.70
CA ILE A 319 8.33 1.52 -12.03
C ILE A 319 7.27 1.44 -10.93
N PRO A 320 6.72 0.25 -10.63
CA PRO A 320 5.88 0.05 -9.45
C PRO A 320 6.73 -0.05 -8.17
N ALA A 321 6.21 0.50 -7.06
CA ALA A 321 6.87 0.39 -5.76
C ALA A 321 6.66 -1.01 -5.17
N ILE A 322 5.41 -1.48 -5.20
CA ILE A 322 5.01 -2.76 -4.64
C ILE A 322 4.13 -3.46 -5.67
N SER A 323 4.57 -4.61 -6.16
CA SER A 323 3.82 -5.42 -7.11
C SER A 323 3.62 -6.83 -6.59
N ILE A 324 2.41 -7.32 -6.84
CA ILE A 324 1.90 -8.58 -6.30
C ILE A 324 1.36 -9.38 -7.48
N ALA A 325 1.83 -10.60 -7.65
CA ALA A 325 1.42 -11.44 -8.77
C ALA A 325 1.33 -12.92 -8.39
N GLY A 326 0.73 -13.71 -9.29
CA GLY A 326 0.97 -15.14 -9.37
C GLY A 326 1.79 -15.41 -10.62
N THR A 327 2.77 -16.31 -10.56
CA THR A 327 3.50 -16.73 -11.76
C THR A 327 2.73 -17.78 -12.57
N ASN A 328 1.68 -18.36 -11.99
CA ASN A 328 0.80 -19.33 -12.64
C ASN A 328 -0.60 -18.76 -12.83
N VAL A 329 -0.98 -18.46 -14.07
CA VAL A 329 -2.32 -17.93 -14.40
C VAL A 329 -3.43 -19.00 -14.37
N SER A 330 -3.07 -20.28 -14.26
CA SER A 330 -4.01 -21.41 -14.38
C SER A 330 -4.44 -22.01 -13.05
N SER A 331 -3.74 -21.68 -11.95
CA SER A 331 -4.05 -22.17 -10.60
C SER A 331 -4.08 -21.02 -9.60
N PRO A 332 -5.06 -20.96 -8.68
CA PRO A 332 -5.08 -19.95 -7.63
C PRO A 332 -3.94 -20.16 -6.62
N GLU A 333 -3.14 -19.12 -6.41
CA GLU A 333 -1.94 -19.12 -5.54
C GLU A 333 -1.91 -17.82 -4.73
N TYR A 334 -2.88 -17.65 -3.83
CA TYR A 334 -3.19 -16.33 -3.27
C TYR A 334 -2.14 -15.82 -2.26
N SER A 335 -1.53 -14.68 -2.58
CA SER A 335 -0.67 -13.93 -1.65
C SER A 335 -1.50 -13.07 -0.70
N LYS A 336 -1.03 -12.91 0.55
CA LYS A 336 -1.72 -12.17 1.65
C LYS A 336 -0.90 -10.97 2.10
N LEU A 337 -1.51 -9.79 2.19
CA LEU A 337 -0.73 -8.55 2.28
C LEU A 337 -1.26 -7.51 3.27
N SER A 338 -0.32 -6.86 3.95
CA SER A 338 -0.53 -5.61 4.68
C SER A 338 0.48 -4.57 4.20
N ILE A 339 -0.01 -3.48 3.61
CA ILE A 339 0.79 -2.36 3.12
C ILE A 339 0.34 -1.11 3.87
N THR A 340 1.11 -0.70 4.88
CA THR A 340 0.67 0.28 5.87
C THR A 340 1.65 1.41 6.12
N ASN A 341 1.14 2.62 6.33
CA ASN A 341 1.95 3.76 6.80
C ASN A 341 3.16 4.10 5.93
N ASN A 342 3.13 3.78 4.63
CA ASN A 342 4.24 4.05 3.72
C ASN A 342 4.11 5.42 3.05
N TYR A 343 5.24 6.03 2.72
CA TYR A 343 5.33 7.18 1.82
C TYR A 343 5.84 6.72 0.46
N ILE A 344 5.10 6.98 -0.61
CA ILE A 344 5.42 6.56 -1.99
C ILE A 344 5.31 7.76 -2.92
N SER A 345 6.43 8.19 -3.51
CA SER A 345 6.44 9.32 -4.46
C SER A 345 7.12 8.97 -5.78
N GLY A 346 6.50 9.37 -6.90
CA GLY A 346 7.07 9.22 -8.25
C GLY A 346 7.01 7.82 -8.83
N TYR A 347 6.21 6.93 -8.23
CA TYR A 347 6.04 5.53 -8.67
C TYR A 347 4.82 5.34 -9.57
N GLY A 348 4.69 4.13 -10.11
CA GLY A 348 3.72 3.76 -11.12
C GLY A 348 4.42 3.59 -12.46
N ARG A 349 3.92 2.67 -13.27
CA ARG A 349 4.52 2.35 -14.57
C ARG A 349 3.54 2.44 -15.71
N PHE A 350 3.91 3.20 -16.73
CA PHE A 350 3.23 3.24 -18.01
C PHE A 350 3.55 1.98 -18.84
N THR A 351 2.51 1.35 -19.37
CA THR A 351 2.60 0.27 -20.35
C THR A 351 1.56 0.54 -21.43
N ASN A 352 1.74 0.06 -22.66
CA ASN A 352 0.69 0.14 -23.70
C ASN A 352 -0.65 -0.38 -23.15
N GLY A 353 -1.62 0.51 -22.92
CA GLY A 353 -2.88 0.19 -22.24
C GLY A 353 -3.03 0.88 -20.88
N SER A 354 -3.39 0.14 -19.83
CA SER A 354 -3.86 0.74 -18.57
C SER A 354 -2.76 1.09 -17.54
N GLY A 355 -1.50 0.70 -17.74
CA GLY A 355 -0.40 0.87 -16.77
C GLY A 355 -0.40 -0.11 -15.57
N ILE A 356 0.63 -0.03 -14.73
CA ILE A 356 0.82 -0.80 -13.49
C ILE A 356 0.89 0.19 -12.34
N GLY A 357 0.08 0.02 -11.30
CA GLY A 357 0.00 1.00 -10.22
C GLY A 357 1.27 1.15 -9.39
N ALA A 358 1.35 2.21 -8.58
CA ALA A 358 2.45 2.34 -7.61
C ALA A 358 2.41 1.20 -6.59
N ILE A 359 1.20 0.89 -6.11
CA ILE A 359 0.84 -0.39 -5.48
C ILE A 359 -0.05 -1.14 -6.48
N ASP A 360 0.41 -2.29 -6.97
CA ASP A 360 -0.30 -3.08 -7.98
C ASP A 360 -0.58 -4.51 -7.51
N MET A 361 -1.86 -4.83 -7.33
CA MET A 361 -2.37 -6.17 -7.08
C MET A 361 -2.78 -6.81 -8.41
N TYR A 362 -1.85 -7.50 -9.09
CA TYR A 362 -2.07 -7.99 -10.44
C TYR A 362 -2.97 -9.23 -10.49
N ILE A 363 -2.56 -10.36 -9.92
CA ILE A 363 -3.42 -11.55 -9.81
C ILE A 363 -3.12 -12.29 -8.50
N TRP A 364 -4.11 -13.03 -8.03
CA TRP A 364 -4.05 -13.95 -6.88
C TRP A 364 -3.62 -13.25 -5.60
N SER A 365 -4.39 -12.23 -5.22
CA SER A 365 -4.24 -11.59 -3.92
C SER A 365 -5.46 -11.87 -3.06
N ARG A 366 -5.28 -12.11 -1.77
CA ARG A 366 -6.40 -12.25 -0.83
C ARG A 366 -6.10 -11.62 0.51
N ASN A 367 -7.12 -11.18 1.22
CA ASN A 367 -6.98 -10.51 2.51
C ASN A 367 -5.94 -9.39 2.44
N VAL A 368 -6.15 -8.47 1.50
CA VAL A 368 -5.23 -7.36 1.26
C VAL A 368 -5.69 -6.15 2.04
N VAL A 369 -4.77 -5.55 2.79
CA VAL A 369 -4.96 -4.28 3.48
C VAL A 369 -3.97 -3.26 2.95
N VAL A 370 -4.48 -2.15 2.40
CA VAL A 370 -3.70 -0.97 2.02
C VAL A 370 -4.20 0.20 2.87
N SER A 371 -3.46 0.55 3.92
CA SER A 371 -3.96 1.50 4.92
C SER A 371 -2.97 2.57 5.38
N GLY A 372 -3.43 3.81 5.52
CA GLY A 372 -2.62 4.89 6.08
C GLY A 372 -1.42 5.31 5.23
N ASN A 373 -1.37 4.95 3.94
CA ASN A 373 -0.26 5.30 3.06
C ASN A 373 -0.46 6.71 2.48
N ARG A 374 0.64 7.39 2.18
CA ARG A 374 0.66 8.64 1.41
C ARG A 374 1.32 8.40 0.06
N LEU A 375 0.56 8.58 -1.01
CA LEU A 375 1.02 8.38 -2.39
C LEU A 375 0.97 9.72 -3.15
N GLU A 376 2.11 10.11 -3.71
CA GLU A 376 2.27 11.41 -4.38
C GLU A 376 2.89 11.25 -5.77
N ASN A 377 2.51 12.13 -6.69
CA ASN A 377 3.13 12.24 -8.02
C ASN A 377 3.18 10.89 -8.77
N SER A 378 2.12 10.09 -8.62
CA SER A 378 2.06 8.76 -9.24
C SER A 378 1.93 8.90 -10.75
N HIS A 379 2.67 8.10 -11.50
CA HIS A 379 2.76 8.14 -12.97
C HIS A 379 1.52 7.58 -13.68
N VAL A 380 0.81 6.71 -12.98
CA VAL A 380 -0.45 6.09 -13.36
C VAL A 380 -1.28 5.92 -12.10
N VAL A 381 -2.27 5.01 -12.08
CA VAL A 381 -3.09 4.71 -10.90
C VAL A 381 -2.23 4.44 -9.65
N PRO A 382 -2.35 5.23 -8.57
CA PRO A 382 -1.59 5.01 -7.33
C PRO A 382 -1.85 3.65 -6.68
N ILE A 383 -3.12 3.32 -6.45
CA ILE A 383 -3.54 2.03 -5.89
C ILE A 383 -4.36 1.31 -6.94
N ARG A 384 -3.75 0.28 -7.51
CA ARG A 384 -4.38 -0.56 -8.52
C ARG A 384 -4.53 -1.98 -8.00
N GLY A 385 -5.67 -2.57 -8.29
CA GLY A 385 -5.86 -4.00 -8.15
C GLY A 385 -6.71 -4.59 -9.24
N LYS A 386 -6.65 -5.90 -9.35
CA LYS A 386 -7.62 -6.65 -10.13
C LYS A 386 -8.74 -7.19 -9.24
N VAL A 387 -9.97 -7.19 -9.74
CA VAL A 387 -11.16 -7.69 -9.00
C VAL A 387 -11.24 -9.23 -8.93
N ASN A 388 -10.13 -9.91 -9.15
CA ASN A 388 -9.92 -11.31 -8.80
C ASN A 388 -9.31 -11.46 -7.39
N ALA A 389 -9.09 -10.35 -6.68
CA ALA A 389 -8.65 -10.36 -5.30
C ALA A 389 -9.79 -10.76 -4.34
N ASP A 390 -9.53 -11.72 -3.45
CA ASP A 390 -10.51 -12.14 -2.44
C ASP A 390 -10.31 -11.30 -1.18
N ASN A 391 -11.25 -10.37 -0.90
CA ASN A 391 -11.23 -9.48 0.27
C ASN A 391 -10.12 -8.41 0.24
N VAL A 392 -10.48 -7.17 -0.12
CA VAL A 392 -9.56 -6.02 -0.19
C VAL A 392 -10.11 -4.85 0.62
N ILE A 393 -9.25 -4.28 1.46
CA ILE A 393 -9.52 -3.08 2.24
C ILE A 393 -8.51 -2.00 1.84
N VAL A 394 -9.00 -0.87 1.34
CA VAL A 394 -8.23 0.34 1.06
C VAL A 394 -8.73 1.44 1.98
N SER A 395 -7.95 1.82 2.99
CA SER A 395 -8.45 2.70 4.05
C SER A 395 -7.50 3.81 4.48
N GLY A 396 -8.00 5.01 4.73
CA GLY A 396 -7.20 6.08 5.35
C GLY A 396 -5.97 6.52 4.53
N ASN A 397 -5.93 6.25 3.23
CA ASN A 397 -4.80 6.64 2.38
C ASN A 397 -4.98 8.08 1.88
N VAL A 398 -3.87 8.79 1.68
CA VAL A 398 -3.83 10.11 1.06
C VAL A 398 -3.15 10.00 -0.30
N ILE A 399 -3.88 10.36 -1.35
CA ILE A 399 -3.43 10.31 -2.73
C ILE A 399 -3.47 11.72 -3.30
N GLN A 400 -2.35 12.20 -3.84
CA GLN A 400 -2.24 13.53 -4.42
C GLN A 400 -1.38 13.53 -5.68
N GLY A 401 -1.87 14.15 -6.76
CA GLY A 401 -1.11 14.35 -7.98
C GLY A 401 -0.89 13.04 -8.75
N VAL A 402 -1.88 12.67 -9.56
CA VAL A 402 -1.73 11.59 -10.54
C VAL A 402 -1.26 12.20 -11.86
N THR A 403 0.04 12.12 -12.13
CA THR A 403 0.69 12.69 -13.32
C THR A 403 0.27 11.88 -14.55
N GLN A 404 -0.34 12.53 -15.54
CA GLN A 404 -0.92 11.83 -16.70
C GLN A 404 0.06 11.68 -17.85
N HIS A 405 0.52 10.46 -18.12
CA HIS A 405 0.90 10.06 -19.49
C HIS A 405 -0.27 9.43 -20.27
N LEU A 406 -1.42 9.22 -19.62
CA LEU A 406 -2.63 8.69 -20.24
C LEU A 406 -3.88 9.48 -19.83
N PRO A 407 -4.46 10.28 -20.74
CA PRO A 407 -5.84 10.70 -20.57
C PRO A 407 -6.72 9.44 -20.57
N ALA A 408 -7.60 9.31 -19.58
CA ALA A 408 -8.58 8.21 -19.39
C ALA A 408 -8.13 6.89 -18.71
N SER A 409 -7.00 6.85 -17.99
CA SER A 409 -6.67 5.66 -17.16
C SER A 409 -6.10 5.97 -15.76
N GLY A 410 -5.87 7.23 -15.43
CA GLY A 410 -5.28 7.68 -14.15
C GLY A 410 -6.29 7.84 -13.02
N SER A 411 -7.05 6.78 -12.69
CA SER A 411 -7.92 6.81 -11.51
C SER A 411 -7.09 6.91 -10.21
N GLY A 412 -7.64 7.49 -9.14
CA GLY A 412 -6.96 7.54 -7.84
C GLY A 412 -6.84 6.15 -7.20
N ILE A 413 -7.97 5.43 -7.12
CA ILE A 413 -8.03 4.03 -6.70
C ILE A 413 -8.80 3.26 -7.78
N SER A 414 -8.23 2.16 -8.28
CA SER A 414 -8.87 1.37 -9.35
C SER A 414 -8.77 -0.13 -9.07
N LEU A 415 -9.93 -0.76 -8.85
CA LEU A 415 -10.08 -2.21 -8.77
C LEU A 415 -10.88 -2.67 -10.01
N VAL A 416 -10.21 -3.31 -10.97
CA VAL A 416 -10.78 -3.61 -12.31
C VAL A 416 -10.59 -5.07 -12.73
N PRO A 417 -11.29 -5.61 -13.74
CA PRO A 417 -11.21 -7.02 -14.10
C PRO A 417 -9.80 -7.52 -14.45
N ALA A 418 -9.52 -8.76 -14.05
CA ALA A 418 -8.41 -9.55 -14.58
C ALA A 418 -8.88 -10.40 -15.77
N THR A 419 -7.91 -10.86 -16.56
CA THR A 419 -8.13 -11.83 -17.66
C THR A 419 -8.51 -13.22 -17.15
N VAL A 420 -8.30 -13.51 -15.86
CA VAL A 420 -8.39 -14.86 -15.27
C VAL A 420 -8.91 -14.82 -13.82
N GLY A 421 -9.67 -15.85 -13.39
CA GLY A 421 -9.96 -16.20 -11.98
C GLY A 421 -11.10 -15.42 -11.30
N PRO A 422 -11.75 -15.98 -10.23
CA PRO A 422 -13.15 -15.69 -9.90
C PRO A 422 -13.39 -14.33 -9.22
N ALA A 423 -14.54 -13.71 -9.50
CA ALA A 423 -15.08 -12.61 -8.71
C ALA A 423 -16.20 -13.12 -7.79
N ALA A 424 -15.90 -13.11 -6.49
CA ALA A 424 -16.86 -13.13 -5.40
C ALA A 424 -16.33 -12.37 -4.16
N GLY A 425 -15.23 -11.61 -4.31
CA GLY A 425 -14.59 -10.89 -3.22
C GLY A 425 -15.42 -9.71 -2.67
N ARG A 426 -15.11 -9.33 -1.44
CA ARG A 426 -15.63 -8.14 -0.77
C ARG A 426 -14.60 -7.01 -0.85
N TYR A 427 -15.04 -5.80 -1.22
CA TYR A 427 -14.16 -4.64 -1.30
C TYR A 427 -14.66 -3.53 -0.38
N VAL A 428 -13.76 -2.96 0.42
CA VAL A 428 -14.05 -1.82 1.30
C VAL A 428 -13.04 -0.72 1.02
N ILE A 429 -13.52 0.42 0.55
CA ILE A 429 -12.73 1.60 0.22
C ILE A 429 -13.23 2.72 1.13
N THR A 430 -12.52 2.99 2.23
CA THR A 430 -13.06 3.87 3.29
C THR A 430 -12.09 4.92 3.81
N GLY A 431 -12.56 6.13 4.09
CA GLY A 431 -11.76 7.17 4.74
C GLY A 431 -10.53 7.64 3.94
N ASN A 432 -10.50 7.42 2.62
CA ASN A 432 -9.38 7.85 1.77
C ASN A 432 -9.58 9.29 1.29
N ILE A 433 -8.47 10.00 1.07
CA ILE A 433 -8.45 11.32 0.44
C ILE A 433 -7.79 11.16 -0.94
N VAL A 434 -8.53 11.46 -2.00
CA VAL A 434 -8.05 11.44 -3.39
C VAL A 434 -8.13 12.85 -3.96
N LYS A 435 -6.98 13.40 -4.33
CA LYS A 435 -6.87 14.74 -4.93
C LYS A 435 -6.31 14.68 -6.33
N ASP A 436 -6.88 15.47 -7.24
CA ASP A 436 -6.39 15.68 -8.60
C ASP A 436 -6.22 14.36 -9.38
N SER A 437 -7.28 13.55 -9.39
CA SER A 437 -7.27 12.30 -10.15
C SER A 437 -7.43 12.56 -11.66
N GLY A 438 -6.58 11.91 -12.46
CA GLY A 438 -6.54 12.12 -13.91
C GLY A 438 -7.63 11.43 -14.71
N PHE A 439 -8.45 10.62 -14.06
CA PHE A 439 -9.65 10.02 -14.63
C PHE A 439 -10.76 9.97 -13.58
N ARG A 440 -10.89 8.86 -12.86
CA ARG A 440 -11.90 8.70 -11.81
C ARG A 440 -11.27 8.87 -10.42
N GLY A 441 -12.02 9.37 -9.45
CA GLY A 441 -11.55 9.38 -8.07
C GLY A 441 -11.34 7.94 -7.56
N ILE A 442 -12.43 7.19 -7.54
CA ILE A 442 -12.48 5.78 -7.14
C ILE A 442 -13.26 4.98 -8.19
N GLU A 443 -12.69 3.86 -8.62
CA GLU A 443 -13.30 2.94 -9.58
C GLU A 443 -13.24 1.50 -9.06
N ILE A 444 -14.40 0.84 -9.03
CA ILE A 444 -14.51 -0.60 -8.81
C ILE A 444 -15.41 -1.17 -9.89
N THR A 445 -14.88 -2.09 -10.69
CA THR A 445 -15.69 -2.71 -11.75
C THR A 445 -15.44 -4.20 -11.91
N GLY A 446 -16.53 -4.97 -11.99
CA GLY A 446 -16.55 -6.38 -12.36
C GLY A 446 -16.73 -6.60 -13.86
N THR A 447 -16.98 -7.85 -14.25
CA THR A 447 -17.49 -8.22 -15.58
C THR A 447 -18.92 -8.75 -15.47
N ALA A 448 -19.55 -9.05 -16.62
CA ALA A 448 -20.86 -9.69 -16.63
C ALA A 448 -20.82 -11.06 -15.92
N ASP A 449 -19.77 -11.84 -16.17
CA ASP A 449 -19.62 -13.21 -15.65
C ASP A 449 -18.97 -13.24 -14.25
N GLN A 450 -18.30 -12.16 -13.86
CA GLN A 450 -17.50 -12.08 -12.64
C GLN A 450 -17.79 -10.75 -11.91
N LYS A 451 -18.89 -10.74 -11.15
CA LYS A 451 -19.30 -9.61 -10.31
C LYS A 451 -18.80 -9.74 -8.87
N PRO A 452 -18.14 -8.72 -8.29
CA PRO A 452 -17.84 -8.67 -6.86
C PRO A 452 -19.11 -8.85 -6.02
N SER A 453 -18.99 -9.55 -4.88
CA SER A 453 -20.16 -9.89 -4.05
C SER A 453 -20.67 -8.67 -3.30
N PHE A 454 -19.77 -7.85 -2.75
CA PHE A 454 -20.12 -6.63 -2.03
C PHE A 454 -19.03 -5.58 -2.17
N VAL A 455 -19.42 -4.34 -2.47
CA VAL A 455 -18.52 -3.18 -2.55
C VAL A 455 -19.02 -2.07 -1.64
N GLU A 456 -18.15 -1.61 -0.75
CA GLU A 456 -18.38 -0.44 0.09
C GLU A 456 -17.41 0.67 -0.28
N VAL A 457 -17.94 1.85 -0.55
CA VAL A 457 -17.19 3.09 -0.73
C VAL A 457 -17.73 4.09 0.29
N SER A 458 -17.05 4.24 1.43
CA SER A 458 -17.57 5.01 2.57
C SER A 458 -16.61 6.08 3.07
N ASP A 459 -17.14 7.24 3.48
CA ASP A 459 -16.36 8.28 4.19
C ASP A 459 -15.11 8.79 3.42
N ASN A 460 -15.06 8.65 2.08
CA ASN A 460 -13.94 9.14 1.28
C ASN A 460 -14.14 10.61 0.90
N MET A 461 -13.03 11.33 0.76
CA MET A 461 -12.98 12.68 0.18
C MET A 461 -12.34 12.61 -1.20
N ILE A 462 -13.08 12.99 -2.23
CA ILE A 462 -12.58 13.15 -3.61
C ILE A 462 -12.61 14.63 -3.94
N ASP A 463 -11.42 15.22 -4.02
CA ASP A 463 -11.21 16.62 -4.36
C ASP A 463 -10.61 16.68 -5.77
N THR A 464 -11.48 16.88 -6.75
CA THR A 464 -11.18 16.91 -8.18
C THR A 464 -10.94 15.53 -8.82
N ALA A 465 -11.75 15.24 -9.84
CA ALA A 465 -11.59 14.10 -10.73
C ALA A 465 -11.91 14.49 -12.18
N ALA A 466 -11.08 14.10 -13.13
CA ALA A 466 -11.26 14.51 -14.53
C ALA A 466 -12.57 14.00 -15.16
N GLU A 467 -13.10 12.86 -14.70
CA GLU A 467 -14.34 12.25 -15.21
C GLU A 467 -15.35 12.00 -14.08
N ILE A 468 -15.24 10.90 -13.33
CA ILE A 468 -16.25 10.51 -12.34
C ILE A 468 -15.63 10.50 -10.94
N GLY A 469 -16.35 11.01 -9.94
CA GLY A 469 -15.91 10.90 -8.55
C GLY A 469 -15.81 9.44 -8.10
N VAL A 470 -16.95 8.76 -8.00
CA VAL A 470 -17.03 7.31 -7.67
C VAL A 470 -17.74 6.54 -8.78
N TYR A 471 -17.10 5.50 -9.29
CA TYR A 471 -17.69 4.57 -10.25
C TYR A 471 -17.77 3.15 -9.69
N VAL A 472 -18.97 2.56 -9.68
CA VAL A 472 -19.21 1.16 -9.32
C VAL A 472 -19.89 0.44 -10.47
N GLY A 473 -19.22 -0.52 -11.09
CA GLY A 473 -19.71 -1.24 -12.27
C GLY A 473 -19.77 -2.75 -12.07
N SER A 474 -20.81 -3.41 -12.57
CA SER A 474 -20.91 -4.88 -12.55
C SER A 474 -20.69 -5.50 -11.16
N VAL A 475 -21.43 -5.04 -10.16
CA VAL A 475 -21.35 -5.50 -8.76
C VAL A 475 -22.70 -6.08 -8.31
N LYS A 476 -22.70 -7.08 -7.42
CA LYS A 476 -23.93 -7.70 -6.87
C LYS A 476 -24.59 -6.91 -5.74
N HIS A 477 -23.80 -6.31 -4.85
CA HIS A 477 -24.31 -5.49 -3.76
C HIS A 477 -23.35 -4.34 -3.52
N PHE A 478 -23.86 -3.14 -3.29
CA PHE A 478 -22.99 -2.00 -3.04
C PHE A 478 -23.54 -1.01 -2.03
N ALA A 479 -22.63 -0.31 -1.36
CA ALA A 479 -22.91 0.84 -0.51
C ALA A 479 -21.94 1.97 -0.88
N ILE A 480 -22.45 3.13 -1.27
CA ILE A 480 -21.69 4.35 -1.52
C ILE A 480 -22.20 5.39 -0.52
N VAL A 481 -21.52 5.56 0.61
CA VAL A 481 -22.09 6.22 1.80
C VAL A 481 -21.17 7.29 2.36
N ASN A 482 -21.71 8.45 2.76
CA ASN A 482 -20.97 9.52 3.45
C ASN A 482 -19.73 10.05 2.72
N ASN A 483 -19.65 9.92 1.39
CA ASN A 483 -18.50 10.45 0.64
C ASN A 483 -18.68 11.95 0.38
N MET A 484 -17.57 12.68 0.40
CA MET A 484 -17.50 14.08 -0.02
C MET A 484 -16.84 14.13 -1.40
N ILE A 485 -17.55 14.61 -2.41
CA ILE A 485 -17.10 14.62 -3.80
C ILE A 485 -17.24 16.05 -4.35
N SER A 486 -16.16 16.62 -4.84
CA SER A 486 -16.17 17.94 -5.46
C SER A 486 -15.32 18.02 -6.73
N GLY A 487 -15.77 18.82 -7.70
CA GLY A 487 -14.95 19.18 -8.86
C GLY A 487 -14.75 18.05 -9.86
N THR A 488 -15.82 17.33 -10.22
CA THR A 488 -15.74 16.25 -11.22
C THR A 488 -16.00 16.79 -12.63
N GLY A 489 -15.23 16.37 -13.63
CA GLY A 489 -15.49 16.77 -15.04
C GLY A 489 -16.75 16.14 -15.64
N GLY A 490 -17.18 15.00 -15.09
CA GLY A 490 -18.42 14.28 -15.40
C GLY A 490 -19.27 14.13 -14.14
N SER A 491 -19.71 12.91 -13.83
CA SER A 491 -20.64 12.65 -12.74
C SER A 491 -19.97 12.62 -11.36
N GLY A 492 -20.72 12.94 -10.30
CA GLY A 492 -20.25 12.74 -8.93
C GLY A 492 -20.14 11.25 -8.59
N ILE A 493 -21.26 10.55 -8.71
CA ILE A 493 -21.36 9.09 -8.54
C ILE A 493 -21.95 8.49 -9.81
N SER A 494 -21.45 7.33 -10.23
CA SER A 494 -22.06 6.52 -11.27
C SER A 494 -22.07 5.03 -10.91
N TYR A 495 -23.21 4.39 -11.10
CA TYR A 495 -23.36 2.95 -10.96
C TYR A 495 -23.83 2.31 -12.27
N ALA A 496 -23.24 1.18 -12.64
CA ALA A 496 -23.46 0.57 -13.95
C ALA A 496 -23.63 -0.94 -13.87
N LEU A 497 -24.64 -1.49 -14.54
CA LEU A 497 -24.84 -2.95 -14.69
C LEU A 497 -24.77 -3.72 -13.35
N CYS A 498 -25.24 -3.10 -12.28
CA CYS A 498 -25.26 -3.68 -10.94
C CYS A 498 -26.53 -4.51 -10.74
N GLU A 499 -26.51 -5.38 -9.74
CA GLU A 499 -27.63 -6.26 -9.39
C GLU A 499 -27.90 -6.17 -7.89
N GLY A 500 -28.81 -7.01 -7.38
CA GLY A 500 -29.03 -7.19 -5.95
C GLY A 500 -29.45 -5.91 -5.24
N ASN A 501 -28.70 -5.51 -4.20
CA ASN A 501 -29.06 -4.39 -3.34
C ASN A 501 -27.99 -3.29 -3.39
N GLY A 502 -28.40 -2.08 -3.75
CA GLY A 502 -27.55 -0.89 -3.78
C GLY A 502 -28.01 0.16 -2.77
N LYS A 503 -27.07 0.76 -2.05
CA LYS A 503 -27.33 1.93 -1.20
C LYS A 503 -26.41 3.09 -1.59
N ILE A 504 -26.99 4.26 -1.84
CA ILE A 504 -26.25 5.52 -2.06
C ILE A 504 -26.79 6.51 -1.05
N ALA A 505 -26.06 6.78 0.03
CA ALA A 505 -26.63 7.56 1.14
C ALA A 505 -25.69 8.57 1.80
N GLY A 506 -26.22 9.71 2.23
CA GLY A 506 -25.47 10.70 3.02
C GLY A 506 -24.28 11.32 2.28
N ASN A 507 -24.19 11.18 0.95
CA ASN A 507 -23.08 11.73 0.19
C ASN A 507 -23.28 13.24 -0.04
N LEU A 508 -22.18 13.97 -0.02
CA LEU A 508 -22.11 15.39 -0.32
C LEU A 508 -21.39 15.60 -1.65
N ILE A 509 -22.13 16.00 -2.67
CA ILE A 509 -21.63 16.08 -4.04
C ILE A 509 -21.76 17.52 -4.54
N ARG A 510 -20.66 18.12 -4.98
CA ARG A 510 -20.62 19.51 -5.45
C ARG A 510 -19.92 19.66 -6.79
N ASN A 511 -20.38 20.61 -7.61
CA ASN A 511 -19.69 21.07 -8.82
C ASN A 511 -19.33 19.91 -9.76
N THR A 512 -20.34 19.17 -10.21
CA THR A 512 -20.15 18.06 -11.15
C THR A 512 -20.40 18.52 -12.58
N GLY A 513 -19.53 18.20 -13.52
CA GLY A 513 -19.64 18.58 -14.93
C GLY A 513 -20.76 17.85 -15.70
N SER A 514 -21.43 16.86 -15.10
CA SER A 514 -22.62 16.23 -15.68
C SER A 514 -23.74 15.99 -14.65
N THR A 515 -23.82 14.78 -14.08
CA THR A 515 -24.90 14.33 -13.20
C THR A 515 -24.37 14.17 -11.79
N GLY A 516 -25.12 14.57 -10.77
CA GLY A 516 -24.69 14.34 -9.38
C GLY A 516 -24.58 12.84 -9.07
N ILE A 517 -25.68 12.10 -9.24
CA ILE A 517 -25.73 10.63 -9.12
C ILE A 517 -26.37 10.07 -10.38
N GLY A 518 -25.64 9.29 -11.16
CA GLY A 518 -26.08 8.74 -12.43
C GLY A 518 -26.02 7.23 -12.51
N TYR A 519 -26.65 6.68 -13.54
CA TYR A 519 -26.66 5.25 -13.84
C TYR A 519 -26.18 4.99 -15.28
N VAL A 520 -25.69 3.78 -15.57
CA VAL A 520 -25.35 3.36 -16.94
C VAL A 520 -25.86 1.94 -17.22
N GLY A 521 -26.68 1.80 -18.27
CA GLY A 521 -27.19 0.51 -18.75
C GLY A 521 -28.51 0.06 -18.11
N VAL A 522 -28.96 -1.13 -18.48
CA VAL A 522 -30.19 -1.77 -17.94
C VAL A 522 -29.82 -2.66 -16.76
N GLN A 523 -30.53 -2.55 -15.64
CA GLN A 523 -30.21 -3.22 -14.36
C GLN A 523 -31.48 -3.58 -13.57
N LYS A 524 -32.39 -4.32 -14.21
CA LYS A 524 -33.71 -4.65 -13.66
C LYS A 524 -33.71 -5.52 -12.41
N SER A 525 -32.62 -6.23 -12.14
CA SER A 525 -32.44 -7.01 -10.91
C SER A 525 -31.95 -6.17 -9.73
N LEU A 526 -31.68 -4.88 -9.91
CA LEU A 526 -31.23 -3.98 -8.85
C LEU A 526 -32.42 -3.40 -8.07
N CYS A 527 -32.34 -3.52 -6.75
CA CYS A 527 -33.10 -2.74 -5.78
C CYS A 527 -32.15 -1.67 -5.21
N VAL A 528 -32.44 -0.38 -5.43
CA VAL A 528 -31.54 0.70 -5.01
C VAL A 528 -32.25 1.71 -4.10
N SER A 529 -31.60 2.02 -2.98
CA SER A 529 -31.96 3.13 -2.11
C SER A 529 -30.99 4.30 -2.30
N ILE A 530 -31.50 5.45 -2.72
CA ILE A 530 -30.76 6.71 -2.85
C ILE A 530 -31.34 7.65 -1.80
N GLU A 531 -30.62 7.84 -0.70
CA GLU A 531 -31.16 8.41 0.54
C GLU A 531 -30.31 9.56 1.09
N ASP A 532 -30.93 10.65 1.51
CA ASP A 532 -30.27 11.72 2.30
C ASP A 532 -28.98 12.29 1.67
N ASN A 533 -28.85 12.25 0.33
CA ASN A 533 -27.71 12.84 -0.36
C ASN A 533 -27.94 14.33 -0.57
N MET A 534 -26.87 15.13 -0.44
CA MET A 534 -26.89 16.55 -0.77
C MET A 534 -26.07 16.80 -2.03
N LEU A 535 -26.75 17.24 -3.09
CA LEU A 535 -26.17 17.58 -4.37
C LEU A 535 -26.29 19.09 -4.58
N ASP A 536 -25.18 19.74 -4.91
CA ASP A 536 -25.13 21.17 -5.17
C ASP A 536 -24.39 21.48 -6.47
N THR A 537 -25.06 22.19 -7.36
CA THR A 537 -24.51 22.62 -8.65
C THR A 537 -24.07 21.45 -9.55
N PRO A 538 -24.93 20.43 -9.78
CA PRO A 538 -24.70 19.50 -10.88
C PRO A 538 -25.01 20.18 -12.23
N ALA A 539 -24.19 19.95 -13.25
CA ALA A 539 -24.25 20.69 -14.50
C ALA A 539 -25.50 20.41 -15.36
N SER A 540 -26.12 19.24 -15.24
CA SER A 540 -27.28 18.87 -16.07
C SER A 540 -28.41 18.18 -15.29
N GLN A 541 -28.05 17.30 -14.37
CA GLN A 541 -28.99 16.40 -13.69
C GLN A 541 -28.58 16.23 -12.23
N GLY A 542 -29.52 16.30 -11.29
CA GLY A 542 -29.27 15.92 -9.90
C GLY A 542 -29.05 14.42 -9.78
N ILE A 543 -30.15 13.67 -9.77
CA ILE A 543 -30.15 12.21 -9.65
C ILE A 543 -30.86 11.60 -10.85
N ALA A 544 -30.19 10.69 -11.54
CA ALA A 544 -30.73 9.89 -12.62
C ALA A 544 -30.76 8.41 -12.20
N ALA A 545 -31.96 7.82 -12.20
CA ALA A 545 -32.19 6.42 -11.87
C ALA A 545 -33.18 5.83 -12.88
N GLU A 546 -32.70 4.97 -13.78
CA GLU A 546 -33.55 4.34 -14.79
C GLU A 546 -33.20 2.85 -14.94
N ASN A 547 -34.15 2.07 -15.46
CA ASN A 547 -34.01 0.64 -15.73
C ASN A 547 -33.69 -0.21 -14.49
N ILE A 548 -34.36 0.08 -13.38
CA ILE A 548 -34.18 -0.53 -12.05
C ILE A 548 -35.43 -1.35 -11.73
N GLY A 549 -35.32 -2.40 -10.91
CA GLY A 549 -36.49 -3.11 -10.38
C GLY A 549 -37.22 -2.26 -9.36
N GLU A 550 -36.57 -2.00 -8.22
CA GLU A 550 -37.12 -1.22 -7.11
C GLU A 550 -36.25 0.00 -6.76
N LEU A 551 -36.89 1.17 -6.62
CA LEU A 551 -36.23 2.43 -6.27
C LEU A 551 -36.82 3.04 -4.99
N LEU A 552 -35.97 3.26 -3.98
CA LEU A 552 -36.25 4.15 -2.86
C LEU A 552 -35.45 5.44 -3.06
N LEU A 553 -36.13 6.55 -3.27
CA LEU A 553 -35.51 7.87 -3.49
C LEU A 553 -36.00 8.81 -2.40
N HIS A 554 -35.33 8.83 -1.25
CA HIS A 554 -35.82 9.49 -0.05
C HIS A 554 -34.88 10.58 0.49
N GLY A 555 -35.42 11.69 0.99
CA GLY A 555 -34.64 12.65 1.78
C GLY A 555 -33.52 13.41 1.04
N ASN A 556 -33.38 13.24 -0.28
CA ASN A 556 -32.29 13.86 -1.03
C ASN A 556 -32.55 15.35 -1.24
N ILE A 557 -31.47 16.13 -1.19
CA ILE A 557 -31.50 17.57 -1.42
C ILE A 557 -30.72 17.87 -2.71
N VAL A 558 -31.40 18.36 -3.73
CA VAL A 558 -30.80 18.77 -5.01
C VAL A 558 -30.91 20.27 -5.17
N LYS A 559 -29.76 20.95 -5.27
CA LYS A 559 -29.67 22.41 -5.35
C LYS A 559 -28.97 22.86 -6.63
N ASN A 560 -29.42 24.01 -7.15
CA ASN A 560 -28.68 24.79 -8.15
C ASN A 560 -28.28 24.00 -9.41
N VAL A 561 -29.14 23.10 -9.89
CA VAL A 561 -28.88 22.34 -11.13
C VAL A 561 -28.63 23.34 -12.26
N ALA A 562 -27.47 23.27 -12.92
CA ALA A 562 -27.17 24.15 -14.03
C ALA A 562 -27.95 23.72 -15.29
N SER A 563 -28.09 24.65 -16.23
CA SER A 563 -28.71 24.37 -17.53
C SER A 563 -27.62 24.19 -18.58
N VAL A 564 -27.42 22.96 -19.04
CA VAL A 564 -26.46 22.62 -20.10
C VAL A 564 -27.23 22.06 -21.29
N GLY A 565 -27.08 22.70 -22.46
CA GLY A 565 -27.79 22.29 -23.68
C GLY A 565 -29.31 22.27 -23.54
N GLY A 566 -29.88 23.13 -22.68
CA GLY A 566 -31.32 23.16 -22.37
C GLY A 566 -31.80 22.06 -21.42
N THR A 567 -30.91 21.17 -20.95
CA THR A 567 -31.24 20.16 -19.93
C THR A 567 -30.96 20.71 -18.54
N GLN A 568 -31.97 20.69 -17.67
CA GLN A 568 -31.88 21.10 -16.28
C GLN A 568 -32.91 20.34 -15.45
N ARG A 569 -32.52 19.19 -14.88
CA ARG A 569 -33.44 18.24 -14.20
C ARG A 569 -32.96 17.92 -12.79
N ALA A 570 -33.82 18.03 -11.78
CA ALA A 570 -33.43 17.55 -10.45
C ALA A 570 -33.43 16.02 -10.37
N PHE A 571 -34.52 15.39 -10.79
CA PHE A 571 -34.65 13.93 -10.85
C PHE A 571 -35.01 13.47 -12.25
N ARG A 572 -34.33 12.43 -12.75
CA ARG A 572 -34.61 11.78 -14.02
C ARG A 572 -34.87 10.29 -13.79
N ILE A 573 -36.11 9.85 -13.95
CA ILE A 573 -36.59 8.54 -13.47
C ILE A 573 -37.31 7.77 -14.58
N GLY A 574 -37.06 6.47 -14.74
CA GLY A 574 -37.79 5.62 -15.69
C GLY A 574 -36.90 4.71 -16.52
N GLY A 575 -36.79 4.97 -17.83
CA GLY A 575 -35.96 4.22 -18.78
C GLY A 575 -36.74 3.34 -19.75
N THR A 576 -36.04 2.73 -20.70
CA THR A 576 -36.63 1.85 -21.74
C THR A 576 -37.29 0.61 -21.16
N SER A 577 -36.77 0.09 -20.06
CA SER A 577 -37.40 -1.01 -19.29
C SER A 577 -38.25 -0.50 -18.11
N GLY A 578 -38.25 0.81 -17.85
CA GLY A 578 -38.98 1.45 -16.75
C GLY A 578 -38.46 1.08 -15.36
N ILE A 579 -39.27 1.38 -14.35
CA ILE A 579 -39.09 0.99 -12.94
C ILE A 579 -40.36 0.32 -12.45
N ASP A 580 -40.24 -0.81 -11.76
CA ASP A 580 -41.41 -1.63 -11.38
C ASP A 580 -42.11 -1.03 -10.15
N LEU A 581 -41.31 -0.65 -9.14
CA LEU A 581 -41.77 0.02 -7.93
C LEU A 581 -40.84 1.18 -7.58
N ALA A 582 -41.40 2.38 -7.40
CA ALA A 582 -40.67 3.52 -6.87
C ALA A 582 -41.37 4.14 -5.66
N SER A 583 -40.62 4.39 -4.59
CA SER A 583 -41.02 5.23 -3.47
C SER A 583 -40.19 6.51 -3.49
N ILE A 584 -40.83 7.66 -3.69
CA ILE A 584 -40.17 8.97 -3.80
C ILE A 584 -40.69 9.88 -2.69
N ARG A 585 -39.90 10.10 -1.64
CA ARG A 585 -40.39 10.79 -0.43
C ARG A 585 -39.42 11.80 0.15
N ASN A 586 -39.96 12.88 0.71
CA ASN A 586 -39.21 13.84 1.52
C ASN A 586 -37.98 14.46 0.82
N ASN A 587 -37.94 14.47 -0.52
CA ASN A 587 -36.85 15.09 -1.26
C ASN A 587 -37.08 16.60 -1.40
N VAL A 588 -35.99 17.35 -1.49
CA VAL A 588 -36.00 18.81 -1.63
C VAL A 588 -35.29 19.21 -2.92
N VAL A 589 -35.98 19.97 -3.76
CA VAL A 589 -35.39 20.67 -4.92
C VAL A 589 -35.38 22.16 -4.62
N SER A 590 -34.21 22.79 -4.73
CA SER A 590 -34.07 24.24 -4.61
C SER A 590 -33.35 24.85 -5.82
N GLY A 591 -33.91 25.92 -6.36
CA GLY A 591 -33.42 26.56 -7.58
C GLY A 591 -34.20 26.15 -8.82
N PRO A 592 -33.91 26.78 -9.99
CA PRO A 592 -34.66 26.55 -11.21
C PRO A 592 -34.43 25.13 -11.76
N VAL A 593 -35.51 24.51 -12.25
CA VAL A 593 -35.51 23.26 -13.02
C VAL A 593 -36.45 23.42 -14.21
N ALA A 594 -36.00 23.03 -15.41
CA ALA A 594 -36.67 23.37 -16.67
C ALA A 594 -37.95 22.55 -16.94
N SER A 595 -38.15 21.42 -16.26
CA SER A 595 -39.26 20.48 -16.53
C SER A 595 -39.95 19.97 -15.26
N GLY A 596 -39.95 20.78 -14.21
CA GLY A 596 -40.39 20.36 -12.87
C GLY A 596 -39.34 19.52 -12.14
N ALA A 597 -39.64 19.13 -10.90
CA ALA A 597 -38.71 18.41 -10.05
C ALA A 597 -38.34 17.02 -10.60
N ILE A 598 -39.30 16.28 -11.15
CA ILE A 598 -39.09 14.96 -11.74
C ILE A 598 -39.35 15.01 -13.25
N THR A 599 -38.44 14.45 -14.03
CA THR A 599 -38.64 14.09 -15.44
C THR A 599 -38.75 12.58 -15.56
N TYR A 600 -39.92 12.08 -15.96
CA TYR A 600 -40.12 10.67 -16.28
C TYR A 600 -39.69 10.36 -17.71
N THR A 601 -39.06 9.20 -17.92
CA THR A 601 -38.54 8.78 -19.24
C THR A 601 -38.97 7.36 -19.60
N GLY A 602 -39.04 7.07 -20.91
CA GLY A 602 -39.35 5.74 -21.42
C GLY A 602 -40.68 5.21 -20.90
N VAL A 603 -40.68 3.99 -20.37
CA VAL A 603 -41.86 3.32 -19.79
C VAL A 603 -42.29 3.96 -18.45
N GLY A 604 -41.44 4.80 -17.85
CA GLY A 604 -41.73 5.48 -16.59
C GLY A 604 -41.66 4.53 -15.39
N VAL A 605 -42.61 4.68 -14.47
CA VAL A 605 -42.73 3.89 -13.23
C VAL A 605 -44.07 3.17 -13.21
N THR A 606 -44.08 1.87 -12.99
CA THR A 606 -45.31 1.06 -12.94
C THR A 606 -46.09 1.30 -11.66
N THR A 607 -45.44 1.20 -10.50
CA THR A 607 -46.05 1.47 -9.19
C THR A 607 -45.32 2.61 -8.49
N LEU A 608 -45.99 3.75 -8.31
CA LEU A 608 -45.40 4.95 -7.71
C LEU A 608 -46.05 5.27 -6.36
N GLN A 609 -45.20 5.45 -5.34
CA GLN A 609 -45.59 6.03 -4.05
C GLN A 609 -44.83 7.34 -3.82
N GLU A 610 -45.52 8.47 -3.96
CA GLU A 610 -44.92 9.80 -3.84
C GLU A 610 -45.54 10.61 -2.70
N ALA A 611 -44.73 11.13 -1.77
CA ALA A 611 -45.23 11.94 -0.65
C ALA A 611 -44.15 12.83 0.00
N GLY A 612 -44.54 14.00 0.51
CA GLY A 612 -43.68 14.83 1.35
C GLY A 612 -42.51 15.50 0.65
N ASN A 613 -42.42 15.43 -0.68
CA ASN A 613 -41.38 16.14 -1.44
C ASN A 613 -41.70 17.64 -1.54
N SER A 614 -40.69 18.48 -1.77
CA SER A 614 -40.86 19.94 -1.84
C SER A 614 -41.79 20.42 -2.95
N TRP A 615 -42.11 19.56 -3.94
CA TRP A 615 -43.02 19.84 -5.04
C TRP A 615 -44.41 19.18 -4.89
N ASN A 616 -44.66 18.42 -3.82
CA ASN A 616 -45.98 17.81 -3.58
C ASN A 616 -47.02 18.79 -3.00
N GLY A 617 -46.67 20.08 -2.88
CA GLY A 617 -47.43 21.04 -2.10
C GLY A 617 -47.34 20.71 -0.61
N SER A 618 -47.23 21.72 0.25
CA SER A 618 -47.36 21.49 1.69
C SER A 618 -48.84 21.51 2.06
N VAL A 619 -49.32 20.49 2.78
CA VAL A 619 -50.60 20.57 3.50
C VAL A 619 -50.39 21.57 4.63
N LYS A 620 -50.75 22.82 4.41
CA LYS A 620 -50.62 23.89 5.41
C LYS A 620 -51.91 23.94 6.24
N PHE A 621 -51.81 24.33 7.51
CA PHE A 621 -52.97 24.64 8.36
C PHE A 621 -52.96 26.11 8.74
N GLY A 622 -54.12 26.75 8.78
CA GLY A 622 -54.24 28.16 9.18
C GLY A 622 -55.65 28.52 9.62
N THR A 623 -55.79 29.60 10.37
CA THR A 623 -57.09 30.12 10.83
C THR A 623 -57.74 31.07 9.80
N ALA A 624 -57.04 31.43 8.73
CA ALA A 624 -57.50 32.27 7.63
C ALA A 624 -56.68 32.00 6.36
N ALA A 625 -57.17 32.41 5.18
CA ALA A 625 -56.38 32.39 3.95
C ALA A 625 -55.05 33.18 4.12
N PRO A 626 -53.92 32.72 3.54
CA PRO A 626 -52.64 33.38 3.73
C PRO A 626 -52.61 34.82 3.23
N THR A 627 -52.02 35.72 4.01
CA THR A 627 -51.77 37.13 3.64
C THR A 627 -50.29 37.41 3.30
N SER A 628 -49.41 36.41 3.47
CA SER A 628 -47.96 36.48 3.19
C SER A 628 -47.37 35.11 2.85
N GLY A 629 -46.21 35.09 2.19
CA GLY A 629 -45.53 33.87 1.68
C GLY A 629 -45.75 33.71 0.18
N THR A 630 -45.02 32.81 -0.49
CA THR A 630 -45.18 32.53 -1.94
C THR A 630 -45.93 31.21 -2.12
N TYR A 631 -46.91 31.17 -3.01
CA TYR A 631 -47.77 30.01 -3.23
C TYR A 631 -48.07 29.80 -4.71
N ASP A 632 -48.17 28.54 -5.10
CA ASP A 632 -48.52 28.11 -6.44
C ASP A 632 -50.02 27.85 -6.56
N ARG A 633 -50.56 27.95 -7.79
CA ARG A 633 -51.97 27.60 -8.05
C ARG A 633 -52.16 26.12 -7.70
N GLY A 634 -53.13 25.84 -6.83
CA GLY A 634 -53.45 24.50 -6.34
C GLY A 634 -52.97 24.23 -4.92
N ASP A 635 -52.15 25.09 -4.32
CA ASP A 635 -51.78 24.98 -2.91
C ASP A 635 -53.03 24.97 -2.01
N LEU A 636 -53.04 24.07 -1.02
CA LEU A 636 -54.13 23.89 -0.07
C LEU A 636 -53.70 24.35 1.33
N LEU A 637 -54.56 25.14 1.96
CA LEU A 637 -54.49 25.50 3.38
C LEU A 637 -55.75 24.98 4.08
N TYR A 638 -55.63 23.96 4.90
CA TYR A 638 -56.75 23.49 5.73
C TYR A 638 -57.02 24.44 6.89
N HIS A 639 -58.30 24.61 7.23
CA HIS A 639 -58.71 25.39 8.38
C HIS A 639 -58.24 24.70 9.67
N ALA A 640 -57.50 25.41 10.53
CA ALA A 640 -56.92 24.83 11.75
C ALA A 640 -57.96 24.50 12.84
N ALA A 641 -59.13 25.13 12.78
CA ALA A 641 -60.29 24.85 13.64
C ALA A 641 -61.61 24.96 12.84
N PRO A 642 -61.94 23.98 11.98
CA PRO A 642 -63.15 24.02 11.18
C PRO A 642 -64.40 24.02 12.09
N ALA A 643 -65.41 24.83 11.77
CA ALA A 643 -66.63 24.98 12.58
C ALA A 643 -67.89 24.88 11.70
N PRO A 644 -69.06 24.52 12.26
CA PRO A 644 -70.34 24.53 11.54
C PRO A 644 -70.60 25.89 10.87
N GLY A 645 -71.05 25.87 9.61
CA GLY A 645 -71.22 27.08 8.78
C GLY A 645 -69.91 27.66 8.22
N GLY A 646 -68.75 27.08 8.52
CA GLY A 646 -67.43 27.49 8.03
C GLY A 646 -66.98 26.76 6.77
N CYS A 647 -65.66 26.64 6.56
CA CYS A 647 -65.07 25.88 5.46
C CYS A 647 -63.97 24.92 5.94
N ILE A 648 -63.73 23.86 5.17
CA ILE A 648 -62.65 22.89 5.40
C ILE A 648 -61.29 23.55 5.17
N GLY A 649 -61.20 24.53 4.26
CA GLY A 649 -59.95 25.27 4.02
C GLY A 649 -60.04 26.25 2.86
N TRP A 650 -58.87 26.65 2.35
CA TRP A 650 -58.70 27.51 1.18
C TRP A 650 -57.76 26.88 0.16
N VAL A 651 -58.02 27.15 -1.11
CA VAL A 651 -57.20 26.77 -2.26
C VAL A 651 -56.69 28.01 -2.99
N CYS A 652 -55.43 28.00 -3.39
CA CYS A 652 -54.82 29.07 -4.18
C CYS A 652 -55.27 28.93 -5.66
N THR A 653 -56.07 29.87 -6.17
CA THR A 653 -56.58 29.86 -7.54
C THR A 653 -55.67 30.60 -8.54
N ALA A 654 -54.75 31.41 -8.06
CA ALA A 654 -53.72 32.08 -8.87
C ALA A 654 -52.44 32.26 -8.05
N ALA A 655 -51.30 31.82 -8.59
CA ALA A 655 -50.00 31.89 -7.93
C ALA A 655 -49.61 33.33 -7.57
N GLY A 656 -48.82 33.52 -6.51
CA GLY A 656 -48.29 34.82 -6.12
C GLY A 656 -47.81 34.91 -4.67
N THR A 657 -47.57 36.14 -4.21
CA THR A 657 -47.13 36.48 -2.85
C THR A 657 -48.20 37.30 -2.11
N PRO A 658 -49.26 36.70 -1.55
CA PRO A 658 -49.48 35.26 -1.29
C PRO A 658 -50.33 34.49 -2.30
N GLY A 659 -50.64 35.07 -3.47
CA GLY A 659 -51.55 34.46 -4.44
C GLY A 659 -53.01 34.80 -4.12
N THR A 660 -53.94 34.30 -4.94
CA THR A 660 -55.38 34.52 -4.76
C THR A 660 -56.04 33.28 -4.18
N TRP A 661 -56.75 33.42 -3.07
CA TRP A 661 -57.31 32.29 -2.33
C TRP A 661 -58.83 32.25 -2.38
N LYS A 662 -59.38 31.02 -2.48
CA LYS A 662 -60.82 30.75 -2.39
C LYS A 662 -61.09 29.67 -1.36
N ALA A 663 -62.13 29.87 -0.54
CA ALA A 663 -62.57 28.85 0.40
C ALA A 663 -63.13 27.63 -0.36
N PHE A 664 -62.93 26.42 0.18
CA PHE A 664 -63.54 25.19 -0.31
C PHE A 664 -64.06 24.32 0.83
N GLY A 665 -64.99 23.43 0.51
CA GLY A 665 -65.58 22.49 1.47
C GLY A 665 -66.39 23.21 2.56
N ALA A 666 -67.51 23.82 2.19
CA ALA A 666 -68.42 24.41 3.18
C ALA A 666 -68.87 23.34 4.19
N ILE A 667 -68.93 23.71 5.47
CA ILE A 667 -69.35 22.84 6.57
C ILE A 667 -70.80 23.18 6.89
N GLU A 668 -71.68 22.17 6.90
CA GLU A 668 -73.09 22.35 7.24
C GLU A 668 -73.23 23.01 8.63
N ALA A 669 -74.24 23.88 8.77
CA ALA A 669 -74.42 24.76 9.93
C ALA A 669 -75.02 24.03 11.14
#